data_AF-A0A4W5P471-F1
#
_entry.id   AF-A0A4W5P471-F1
#
_cell.length_a   1.000
_cell.length_b   1.000
_cell.length_c   1.000
_cell.angle_alpha   90.00
_cell.angle_beta   90.00
_cell.angle_gamma   90.00
#
_symmetry.space_group_name_H-M   'P 1'
#
loop_
_entity.id
_entity.type
_entity.pdbx_description
1 polymer ?
#
loop_
_entity_poly.entity_id
_entity_poly.type
_entity_poly.pdbx_seq_one_letter_code
_entity_poly.pdbx_strand_id
1 'polypeptide(L)'
;MGLELSKWVIIFLVCWLYKNVSCNSVEQKIYVELNNTVPCVRLLNATHQIGCQSSISGDTGVIHVLESEADLEWPLSKGPNPPYMVLLESSLFTRNIMMKMKNESNRVAGVAVVVPNTSPPEFSPHTTCPNENTGVYSDNYGPNLAHCNTTVWNPLGNGLSYEEFDFPVFSLKEDNETEFIKQCYFDHNRAVNGSAPQYPLCAMQLFSHMHAVTNTPTCMRRNDINFSINPEMVCDPLGDYNVWGSIRPYNDTVFGHKENESVVIAAARLDSRAFFWEVSTGAEGSISGFVTLLAAAQALREVTHKAPPTRNILFAFFQGETFDYIGSSRMVYDMENGKFVIDLDNIHSILEIGQVAVHSGTNLFLHSDPVSRRNNTVNDEVTNLVNNLQSSTAGLGFLLVEPNVSQPLPPSSLQRFLRAQPIPGIVLADHESAFNNRYYESFYDNAANLNLTYPSNLSPEEQLEFVTDTAKSLTDVATVVARALYKQAGGDVSLVNTINADPKIVTQMLYGFLVSSNNSWFQAVMAPELKNILKPSPPEYYVGVAMSSTPTRLVQYLLANLTGAATNLTQSQCQKPDELPNESRQMYSYLWVQGIVPPNSTQRDSFCVRASVRLTKAVSPAFELGEYASKDYSTWTESRWKVIKARIFLVASRDLEMLTLGVGVAVLFTSLLVTYFISTKADVLFSSTREPASAAY
;
A
#
# COMPACT_ATOMS: atom_id res chain seq x y z
N MET A 1 -45.81 -31.80 40.76
CA MET A 1 -44.67 -30.90 40.47
C MET A 1 -43.92 -31.40 39.24
N GLY A 2 -44.56 -31.46 38.06
CA GLY A 2 -44.01 -32.14 36.88
C GLY A 2 -44.37 -31.56 35.51
N LEU A 3 -45.42 -30.73 35.40
CA LEU A 3 -45.79 -30.09 34.12
C LEU A 3 -45.13 -28.72 33.89
N GLU A 4 -44.80 -27.97 34.95
CA GLU A 4 -44.18 -26.64 34.83
C GLU A 4 -42.69 -26.71 34.41
N LEU A 5 -41.96 -27.73 34.88
CA LEU A 5 -40.54 -27.93 34.53
C LEU A 5 -40.35 -28.28 33.04
N SER A 6 -41.32 -29.00 32.45
CA SER A 6 -41.30 -29.37 31.04
C SER A 6 -41.45 -28.17 30.11
N LYS A 7 -42.30 -27.18 30.46
CA LYS A 7 -42.48 -25.97 29.65
C LYS A 7 -41.23 -25.09 29.62
N TRP A 8 -40.56 -24.92 30.76
CA TRP A 8 -39.32 -24.14 30.84
C TRP A 8 -38.17 -24.78 30.08
N VAL A 9 -38.03 -26.12 30.15
CA VAL A 9 -37.01 -26.85 29.38
C VAL A 9 -37.27 -26.76 27.88
N ILE A 10 -38.53 -26.83 27.43
CA ILE A 10 -38.89 -26.65 26.02
C ILE A 10 -38.61 -25.21 25.56
N ILE A 11 -38.97 -24.20 26.35
CA ILE A 11 -38.67 -22.80 26.02
C ILE A 11 -37.16 -22.56 25.97
N PHE A 12 -36.38 -23.13 26.90
CA PHE A 12 -34.92 -23.02 26.89
C PHE A 12 -34.30 -23.72 25.69
N LEU A 13 -34.79 -24.91 25.31
CA LEU A 13 -34.35 -25.63 24.11
C LEU A 13 -34.72 -24.89 22.83
N VAL A 14 -35.92 -24.31 22.74
CA VAL A 14 -36.35 -23.50 21.59
C VAL A 14 -35.52 -22.22 21.49
N CYS A 15 -35.26 -21.53 22.60
CA CYS A 15 -34.39 -20.35 22.64
C CYS A 15 -32.92 -20.70 22.34
N TRP A 16 -32.46 -21.88 22.73
CA TRP A 16 -31.09 -22.36 22.47
C TRP A 16 -30.90 -22.84 21.02
N LEU A 17 -31.94 -23.42 20.41
CA LEU A 17 -32.01 -23.75 18.98
C LEU A 17 -32.08 -22.48 18.12
N TYR A 18 -32.85 -21.46 18.53
CA TYR A 18 -32.91 -20.16 17.84
C TYR A 18 -31.59 -19.38 17.89
N LYS A 19 -30.78 -19.53 18.95
CA LYS A 19 -29.48 -18.87 19.06
C LYS A 19 -28.36 -19.55 18.26
N ASN A 20 -28.47 -20.83 17.93
CA ASN A 20 -27.37 -21.61 17.34
C ASN A 20 -27.61 -22.09 15.90
N VAL A 21 -28.76 -21.79 15.29
CA VAL A 21 -29.03 -22.13 13.88
C VAL A 21 -29.57 -20.89 13.16
N SER A 22 -28.67 -19.93 12.90
CA SER A 22 -28.88 -18.94 11.84
C SER A 22 -28.11 -19.40 10.61
N CYS A 23 -28.63 -20.40 9.91
CA CYS A 23 -28.17 -20.77 8.58
C CYS A 23 -29.30 -20.43 7.60
N ASN A 24 -29.31 -19.19 7.11
CA ASN A 24 -30.35 -18.73 6.19
C ASN A 24 -29.97 -19.11 4.76
N SER A 25 -30.36 -20.31 4.31
CA SER A 25 -30.11 -20.77 2.93
C SER A 25 -30.82 -19.93 1.86
N VAL A 26 -31.76 -19.05 2.24
CA VAL A 26 -32.40 -18.11 1.32
C VAL A 26 -31.40 -17.04 0.86
N GLU A 27 -30.44 -16.66 1.69
CA GLU A 27 -29.42 -15.68 1.31
C GLU A 27 -28.60 -16.19 0.11
N GLN A 28 -28.23 -17.46 0.13
CA GLN A 28 -27.51 -18.15 -0.96
C GLN A 28 -28.33 -18.28 -2.25
N LYS A 29 -29.66 -18.11 -2.18
CA LYS A 29 -30.54 -18.10 -3.38
C LYS A 29 -30.67 -16.71 -4.00
N ILE A 30 -30.32 -15.66 -3.27
CA ILE A 30 -30.53 -14.26 -3.68
C ILE A 30 -29.20 -13.61 -4.03
N TYR A 31 -28.21 -13.75 -3.15
CA TYR A 31 -26.96 -13.01 -3.23
C TYR A 31 -25.81 -13.93 -3.66
N VAL A 32 -25.01 -13.42 -4.57
CA VAL A 32 -23.68 -13.94 -4.88
C VAL A 32 -22.67 -12.93 -4.35
N GLU A 33 -21.84 -13.34 -3.38
CA GLU A 33 -20.78 -12.51 -2.83
C GLU A 33 -19.57 -12.55 -3.77
N LEU A 34 -18.94 -11.39 -3.98
CA LEU A 34 -17.71 -11.25 -4.76
C LEU A 34 -16.52 -11.28 -3.79
N ASN A 35 -15.57 -12.17 -4.03
CA ASN A 35 -14.46 -12.38 -3.10
C ASN A 35 -13.20 -11.62 -3.54
N ASN A 36 -12.97 -11.51 -4.84
CA ASN A 36 -11.74 -10.95 -5.39
C ASN A 36 -11.89 -9.46 -5.72
N THR A 37 -12.23 -8.66 -4.70
CA THR A 37 -12.49 -7.22 -4.88
C THR A 37 -11.59 -6.37 -4.00
N VAL A 38 -11.06 -5.27 -4.55
CA VAL A 38 -10.27 -4.30 -3.77
C VAL A 38 -10.93 -2.92 -3.82
N PRO A 39 -11.20 -2.28 -2.67
CA PRO A 39 -11.87 -0.99 -2.62
C PRO A 39 -10.90 0.17 -2.89
N CYS A 40 -11.47 1.28 -3.36
CA CYS A 40 -10.94 2.62 -3.13
C CYS A 40 -11.31 3.07 -1.71
N VAL A 41 -10.34 3.58 -0.95
CA VAL A 41 -10.49 3.99 0.45
C VAL A 41 -10.39 5.50 0.61
N ARG A 42 -10.98 6.04 1.69
CA ARG A 42 -10.90 7.47 1.99
C ARG A 42 -9.64 7.81 2.77
N LEU A 43 -8.90 8.78 2.24
CA LEU A 43 -7.76 9.41 2.91
C LEU A 43 -8.07 10.89 3.17
N LEU A 44 -7.50 11.46 4.23
CA LEU A 44 -7.67 12.85 4.58
C LEU A 44 -6.31 13.52 4.76
N ASN A 45 -6.23 14.80 4.41
CA ASN A 45 -5.10 15.67 4.75
C ASN A 45 -5.59 16.88 5.56
N ALA A 46 -4.71 17.86 5.79
CA ALA A 46 -5.01 19.04 6.60
C ALA A 46 -6.25 19.84 6.11
N THR A 47 -6.54 19.78 4.81
CA THR A 47 -7.49 20.68 4.16
C THR A 47 -8.68 19.95 3.53
N HIS A 48 -8.45 18.82 2.88
CA HIS A 48 -9.43 18.10 2.07
C HIS A 48 -9.40 16.59 2.39
N GLN A 49 -10.35 15.87 1.78
CA GLN A 49 -10.38 14.41 1.73
C GLN A 49 -10.34 13.95 0.27
N ILE A 50 -9.83 12.73 0.06
CA ILE A 50 -9.72 12.09 -1.26
C ILE A 50 -10.19 10.64 -1.17
N GLY A 51 -10.37 10.00 -2.32
CA GLY A 51 -10.79 8.61 -2.41
C GLY A 51 -12.32 8.48 -2.36
N CYS A 52 -12.78 7.31 -1.93
CA CYS A 52 -14.16 6.89 -2.16
C CYS A 52 -14.88 6.50 -0.86
N GLN A 53 -16.20 6.56 -0.86
CA GLN A 53 -17.05 6.09 0.24
C GLN A 53 -18.38 5.54 -0.31
N SER A 54 -18.96 4.56 0.41
CA SER A 54 -20.37 4.21 0.26
C SER A 54 -21.25 4.74 1.41
N SER A 55 -22.57 4.73 1.17
CA SER A 55 -23.56 4.82 2.26
C SER A 55 -23.36 3.72 3.31
N ILE A 56 -23.82 3.95 4.54
CA ILE A 56 -23.63 3.02 5.69
C ILE A 56 -24.17 1.61 5.42
N SER A 57 -25.29 1.51 4.70
CA SER A 57 -25.93 0.24 4.34
C SER A 57 -25.49 -0.29 2.96
N GLY A 58 -24.40 0.23 2.41
CA GLY A 58 -23.94 -0.03 1.05
C GLY A 58 -24.78 0.68 -0.01
N ASP A 59 -24.16 0.94 -1.16
CA ASP A 59 -24.83 1.54 -2.32
C ASP A 59 -25.18 0.47 -3.33
N THR A 60 -26.46 0.44 -3.72
CA THR A 60 -27.03 -0.53 -4.65
C THR A 60 -27.37 0.17 -5.95
N GLY A 61 -26.97 -0.41 -7.08
CA GLY A 61 -27.33 0.09 -8.41
C GLY A 61 -27.53 -1.03 -9.43
N VAL A 62 -28.35 -0.77 -10.44
CA VAL A 62 -28.55 -1.69 -11.58
C VAL A 62 -27.26 -1.72 -12.40
N ILE A 63 -26.75 -2.92 -12.69
CA ILE A 63 -25.48 -3.09 -13.39
C ILE A 63 -25.60 -2.58 -14.82
N HIS A 64 -24.65 -1.76 -15.26
CA HIS A 64 -24.50 -1.33 -16.65
C HIS A 64 -23.04 -1.50 -17.09
N VAL A 65 -22.81 -2.37 -18.08
CA VAL A 65 -21.47 -2.64 -18.62
C VAL A 65 -21.15 -1.61 -19.71
N LEU A 66 -19.98 -0.96 -19.58
CA LEU A 66 -19.45 -0.06 -20.60
C LEU A 66 -18.46 -0.80 -21.50
N GLU A 67 -18.82 -0.95 -22.78
CA GLU A 67 -17.90 -1.47 -23.81
C GLU A 67 -17.17 -0.30 -24.50
N SER A 68 -17.79 0.89 -24.53
CA SER A 68 -17.26 2.09 -25.16
C SER A 68 -17.66 3.37 -24.40
N GLU A 69 -17.02 4.50 -24.72
CA GLU A 69 -17.42 5.80 -24.16
C GLU A 69 -18.84 6.21 -24.57
N ALA A 70 -19.37 5.72 -25.71
CA ALA A 70 -20.73 6.04 -26.15
C ALA A 70 -21.81 5.44 -25.22
N ASP A 71 -21.49 4.32 -24.56
CA ASP A 71 -22.42 3.64 -23.65
C ASP A 71 -22.60 4.41 -22.34
N LEU A 72 -21.74 5.40 -22.07
CA LEU A 72 -21.78 6.24 -20.87
C LEU A 72 -23.02 7.14 -20.82
N GLU A 73 -23.59 7.54 -21.97
CA GLU A 73 -24.80 8.37 -21.99
C GLU A 73 -26.02 7.69 -21.33
N TRP A 74 -26.05 6.35 -21.34
CA TRP A 74 -27.13 5.56 -20.77
C TRP A 74 -27.26 5.74 -19.25
N PRO A 75 -26.24 5.40 -18.43
CA PRO A 75 -26.32 5.60 -16.98
C PRO A 75 -26.45 7.09 -16.62
N LEU A 76 -25.81 7.98 -17.38
CA LEU A 76 -25.81 9.42 -17.08
C LEU A 76 -27.15 10.12 -17.39
N SER A 77 -27.90 9.73 -18.42
CA SER A 77 -29.10 10.51 -18.83
C SER A 77 -30.28 9.69 -19.34
N LYS A 78 -30.05 8.70 -20.22
CA LYS A 78 -31.13 8.02 -20.96
C LYS A 78 -31.80 6.89 -20.18
N GLY A 79 -31.06 6.23 -19.30
CA GLY A 79 -31.50 5.02 -18.63
C GLY A 79 -32.73 5.24 -17.74
N PRO A 80 -33.73 4.35 -17.77
CA PRO A 80 -35.00 4.53 -17.04
C PRO A 80 -34.91 4.17 -15.54
N ASN A 81 -33.86 3.47 -15.11
CA ASN A 81 -33.78 2.81 -13.80
C ASN A 81 -32.56 3.29 -12.97
N PRO A 82 -32.42 4.59 -12.66
CA PRO A 82 -31.40 5.02 -11.70
C PRO A 82 -31.73 4.49 -10.28
N PRO A 83 -30.73 4.24 -9.43
CA PRO A 83 -29.30 4.45 -9.68
C PRO A 83 -28.61 3.27 -10.39
N TYR A 84 -27.55 3.57 -11.15
CA TYR A 84 -26.74 2.61 -11.91
C TYR A 84 -25.43 2.27 -11.19
N MET A 85 -24.98 1.03 -11.37
CA MET A 85 -23.66 0.55 -10.98
C MET A 85 -22.86 0.25 -12.24
N VAL A 86 -21.82 1.05 -12.51
CA VAL A 86 -21.12 1.01 -13.79
C VAL A 86 -19.98 0.02 -13.72
N LEU A 87 -19.98 -0.99 -14.61
CA LEU A 87 -18.83 -1.88 -14.80
C LEU A 87 -18.03 -1.37 -16.00
N LEU A 88 -16.76 -1.03 -15.79
CA LEU A 88 -15.87 -0.53 -16.83
C LEU A 88 -14.60 -1.36 -16.93
N GLU A 89 -14.13 -1.56 -18.16
CA GLU A 89 -12.80 -2.11 -18.41
C GLU A 89 -11.72 -1.08 -18.06
N SER A 90 -10.54 -1.55 -17.64
CA SER A 90 -9.47 -0.64 -17.22
C SER A 90 -9.04 0.39 -18.28
N SER A 91 -9.20 0.09 -19.58
CA SER A 91 -8.92 1.03 -20.67
C SER A 91 -9.84 2.24 -20.67
N LEU A 92 -11.05 2.10 -20.11
CA LEU A 92 -12.03 3.16 -19.93
C LEU A 92 -11.90 3.84 -18.56
N PHE A 93 -11.02 3.36 -17.67
CA PHE A 93 -10.77 3.94 -16.36
C PHE A 93 -9.91 5.20 -16.47
N THR A 94 -10.50 6.26 -17.03
CA THR A 94 -9.82 7.54 -17.26
C THR A 94 -10.41 8.64 -16.40
N ARG A 95 -9.62 9.68 -16.10
CA ARG A 95 -10.09 10.85 -15.36
C ARG A 95 -11.31 11.50 -16.01
N ASN A 96 -11.33 11.62 -17.33
CA ASN A 96 -12.46 12.22 -18.05
C ASN A 96 -13.78 11.47 -17.78
N ILE A 97 -13.77 10.15 -17.90
CA ILE A 97 -14.96 9.30 -17.68
C ILE A 97 -15.38 9.33 -16.20
N MET A 98 -14.44 9.21 -15.27
CA MET A 98 -14.72 9.27 -13.84
C MET A 98 -15.31 10.62 -13.41
N MET A 99 -14.81 11.74 -13.95
CA MET A 99 -15.34 13.07 -13.65
C MET A 99 -16.74 13.29 -14.24
N LYS A 100 -17.04 12.75 -15.43
CA LYS A 100 -18.41 12.76 -15.99
C LYS A 100 -19.39 12.02 -15.07
N MET A 101 -18.99 10.88 -14.51
CA MET A 101 -19.81 10.13 -13.55
C MET A 101 -19.94 10.85 -12.20
N LYS A 102 -18.87 11.50 -11.72
CA LYS A 102 -18.88 12.34 -10.51
C LYS A 102 -19.88 13.49 -10.61
N ASN A 103 -19.98 14.16 -11.76
CA ASN A 103 -20.92 15.26 -11.96
C ASN A 103 -22.40 14.81 -11.93
N GLU A 104 -22.68 13.56 -12.31
CA GLU A 104 -24.02 12.95 -12.30
C GLU A 104 -24.16 11.92 -11.16
N SER A 105 -23.56 12.20 -10.00
CA SER A 105 -23.50 11.28 -8.84
C SER A 105 -24.89 10.82 -8.35
N ASN A 106 -25.95 11.61 -8.57
CA ASN A 106 -27.32 11.21 -8.22
C ASN A 106 -27.84 10.00 -9.02
N ARG A 107 -27.24 9.71 -10.18
CA ARG A 107 -27.63 8.59 -11.05
C ARG A 107 -26.68 7.41 -10.99
N VAL A 108 -25.45 7.61 -10.49
CA VAL A 108 -24.42 6.57 -10.41
C VAL A 108 -24.16 6.26 -8.93
N ALA A 109 -24.53 5.05 -8.50
CA ALA A 109 -24.34 4.56 -7.14
C ALA A 109 -22.96 3.95 -6.89
N GLY A 110 -22.15 3.73 -7.93
CA GLY A 110 -20.80 3.20 -7.79
C GLY A 110 -20.23 2.68 -9.10
N VAL A 111 -18.94 2.32 -9.04
CA VAL A 111 -18.16 1.88 -10.19
C VAL A 111 -17.36 0.63 -9.84
N ALA A 112 -17.38 -0.36 -10.72
CA ALA A 112 -16.49 -1.51 -10.67
C ALA A 112 -15.57 -1.50 -11.89
N VAL A 113 -14.27 -1.59 -11.65
CA VAL A 113 -13.22 -1.55 -12.66
C VAL A 113 -12.65 -2.95 -12.85
N VAL A 114 -12.81 -3.51 -14.03
CA VAL A 114 -12.17 -4.78 -14.38
C VAL A 114 -10.70 -4.52 -14.70
N VAL A 115 -9.82 -5.09 -13.89
CA VAL A 115 -8.37 -5.00 -14.08
C VAL A 115 -7.90 -6.22 -14.87
N PRO A 116 -7.53 -6.04 -16.15
CA PRO A 116 -7.05 -7.13 -16.98
C PRO A 116 -5.63 -7.54 -16.58
N ASN A 117 -5.24 -8.75 -17.01
CA ASN A 117 -3.86 -9.21 -16.84
C ASN A 117 -2.86 -8.45 -17.74
N THR A 118 -3.35 -7.72 -18.74
CA THR A 118 -2.51 -6.94 -19.67
C THR A 118 -2.57 -5.45 -19.34
N SER A 119 -1.40 -4.83 -19.19
CA SER A 119 -1.33 -3.40 -18.87
C SER A 119 -1.76 -2.53 -20.06
N PRO A 120 -2.50 -1.42 -19.83
CA PRO A 120 -2.74 -0.40 -20.86
C PRO A 120 -1.42 0.26 -21.27
N PRO A 121 -1.35 1.02 -22.37
CA PRO A 121 -0.09 1.64 -22.82
C PRO A 121 0.60 2.54 -21.79
N GLU A 122 -0.20 3.25 -20.99
CA GLU A 122 0.21 4.16 -19.92
C GLU A 122 -0.95 4.39 -18.96
N PHE A 123 -0.68 4.53 -17.67
CA PHE A 123 -1.69 4.92 -16.67
C PHE A 123 -1.02 5.29 -15.34
N SER A 124 -0.96 6.58 -15.03
CA SER A 124 -0.57 7.09 -13.71
C SER A 124 -1.74 7.85 -13.07
N PRO A 125 -2.36 7.32 -11.99
CA PRO A 125 -3.44 8.01 -11.30
C PRO A 125 -2.93 9.11 -10.35
N HIS A 126 -1.61 9.27 -10.21
CA HIS A 126 -0.97 10.30 -9.40
C HIS A 126 -1.03 11.68 -10.06
N THR A 127 -0.75 12.75 -9.29
CA THR A 127 -0.53 14.10 -9.83
C THR A 127 0.69 14.17 -10.76
N THR A 128 0.73 15.23 -11.57
CA THR A 128 1.86 15.55 -12.45
C THR A 128 3.11 15.99 -11.71
N CYS A 129 2.93 16.62 -10.54
CA CYS A 129 3.98 17.06 -9.63
C CYS A 129 3.80 16.34 -8.27
N PRO A 130 4.48 15.20 -8.04
CA PRO A 130 4.42 14.51 -6.75
C PRO A 130 5.05 15.35 -5.63
N ASN A 131 4.43 15.34 -4.44
CA ASN A 131 4.91 16.02 -3.21
C ASN A 131 5.26 17.52 -3.39
N GLU A 132 4.53 18.20 -4.28
CA GLU A 132 4.81 19.59 -4.70
C GLU A 132 4.96 20.56 -3.53
N ASN A 133 4.10 20.48 -2.53
CA ASN A 133 4.03 21.45 -1.42
C ASN A 133 4.93 21.10 -0.24
N THR A 134 5.57 19.93 -0.26
CA THR A 134 6.34 19.41 0.89
C THR A 134 7.81 19.20 0.58
N GLY A 135 8.23 19.44 -0.66
CA GLY A 135 9.64 19.53 -1.05
C GLY A 135 10.38 20.76 -0.50
N VAL A 136 11.63 20.92 -0.90
CA VAL A 136 12.49 22.07 -0.51
C VAL A 136 12.19 23.33 -1.31
N TYR A 137 11.75 23.15 -2.57
CA TYR A 137 11.49 24.26 -3.48
C TYR A 137 10.19 24.96 -3.11
N SER A 138 10.34 26.17 -2.57
CA SER A 138 9.27 27.09 -2.21
C SER A 138 9.58 28.47 -2.75
N ASP A 139 8.64 29.40 -2.60
CA ASP A 139 8.82 30.82 -2.94
C ASP A 139 10.07 31.45 -2.30
N ASN A 140 10.50 30.94 -1.14
CA ASN A 140 11.62 31.48 -0.38
C ASN A 140 12.98 30.86 -0.74
N TYR A 141 13.02 29.60 -1.17
CA TYR A 141 14.28 28.87 -1.42
C TYR A 141 14.67 28.87 -2.91
N GLY A 142 13.69 28.61 -3.78
CA GLY A 142 13.90 28.45 -5.21
C GLY A 142 12.60 28.70 -5.99
N PRO A 143 12.12 29.95 -6.08
CA PRO A 143 10.80 30.27 -6.63
C PRO A 143 10.63 29.81 -8.09
N ASN A 144 11.69 29.88 -8.90
CA ASN A 144 11.66 29.43 -10.29
C ASN A 144 11.58 27.89 -10.43
N LEU A 145 11.99 27.16 -9.39
CA LEU A 145 12.04 25.70 -9.33
C LEU A 145 10.86 25.10 -8.57
N ALA A 146 10.09 25.93 -7.87
CA ALA A 146 8.89 25.53 -7.13
C ALA A 146 7.75 25.13 -8.10
N HIS A 147 6.78 24.38 -7.58
CA HIS A 147 5.52 24.05 -8.27
C HIS A 147 5.69 23.34 -9.63
N CYS A 148 6.79 22.60 -9.80
CA CYS A 148 7.15 21.96 -11.08
C CYS A 148 7.12 22.92 -12.29
N ASN A 149 7.38 24.22 -12.09
CA ASN A 149 7.33 25.23 -13.15
C ASN A 149 8.37 24.98 -14.25
N THR A 150 9.54 24.45 -13.86
CA THR A 150 10.65 24.16 -14.80
C THR A 150 10.56 22.74 -15.35
N THR A 151 10.37 21.76 -14.47
CA THR A 151 10.38 20.33 -14.82
C THR A 151 9.14 19.65 -14.26
N VAL A 152 8.37 19.01 -15.13
CA VAL A 152 7.23 18.17 -14.76
C VAL A 152 7.69 16.72 -14.71
N TRP A 153 7.80 16.17 -13.50
CA TRP A 153 8.34 14.83 -13.28
C TRP A 153 7.42 13.71 -13.78
N ASN A 154 6.10 13.83 -13.58
CA ASN A 154 5.13 12.81 -13.99
C ASN A 154 4.14 13.38 -15.03
N PRO A 155 4.54 13.63 -16.28
CA PRO A 155 3.64 14.24 -17.28
C PRO A 155 2.40 13.38 -17.59
N LEU A 156 2.45 12.08 -17.34
CA LEU A 156 1.34 11.12 -17.53
C LEU A 156 0.39 11.07 -16.33
N GLY A 157 0.71 11.78 -15.25
CA GLY A 157 -0.11 11.85 -14.05
C GLY A 157 -1.43 12.55 -14.31
N ASN A 158 -2.54 11.83 -14.14
CA ASN A 158 -3.86 12.42 -14.32
C ASN A 158 -4.48 12.94 -13.01
N GLY A 159 -3.90 12.67 -11.84
CA GLY A 159 -4.38 13.12 -10.53
C GLY A 159 -5.69 12.49 -10.05
N LEU A 160 -6.13 11.38 -10.66
CA LEU A 160 -7.37 10.69 -10.31
C LEU A 160 -7.40 10.19 -8.86
N SER A 161 -6.26 9.75 -8.31
CA SER A 161 -6.13 9.30 -6.92
C SER A 161 -6.36 10.40 -5.88
N TYR A 162 -6.31 11.67 -6.30
CA TYR A 162 -6.49 12.83 -5.42
C TYR A 162 -7.89 13.45 -5.55
N GLU A 163 -8.79 12.80 -6.28
CA GLU A 163 -10.19 13.18 -6.37
C GLU A 163 -11.02 12.54 -5.26
N GLU A 164 -12.04 13.27 -4.81
CA GLU A 164 -13.08 12.78 -3.92
C GLU A 164 -14.26 12.21 -4.74
N PHE A 165 -14.71 11.00 -4.38
CA PHE A 165 -15.88 10.34 -4.97
C PHE A 165 -16.92 10.04 -3.89
N ASP A 166 -18.15 10.50 -4.13
CA ASP A 166 -19.32 10.26 -3.26
C ASP A 166 -19.95 8.87 -3.46
N PHE A 167 -19.31 8.02 -4.26
CA PHE A 167 -19.71 6.65 -4.51
C PHE A 167 -18.51 5.70 -4.42
N PRO A 168 -18.72 4.42 -4.08
CA PRO A 168 -17.67 3.43 -4.01
C PRO A 168 -17.12 3.07 -5.39
N VAL A 169 -15.79 2.89 -5.46
CA VAL A 169 -15.08 2.37 -6.63
C VAL A 169 -14.31 1.12 -6.23
N PHE A 170 -14.56 0.01 -6.91
CA PHE A 170 -13.95 -1.30 -6.59
C PHE A 170 -13.19 -1.81 -7.81
N SER A 171 -12.02 -2.40 -7.62
CA SER A 171 -11.37 -3.19 -8.66
C SER A 171 -11.84 -4.63 -8.58
N LEU A 172 -12.12 -5.22 -9.73
CA LEU A 172 -12.41 -6.63 -9.92
C LEU A 172 -11.27 -7.25 -10.72
N LYS A 173 -10.80 -8.42 -10.30
CA LYS A 173 -9.86 -9.19 -11.11
C LYS A 173 -10.58 -9.78 -12.31
N GLU A 174 -9.91 -9.83 -13.46
CA GLU A 174 -10.40 -10.57 -14.61
C GLU A 174 -10.40 -12.08 -14.32
N ASP A 175 -11.57 -12.60 -13.92
CA ASP A 175 -11.80 -13.99 -13.55
C ASP A 175 -13.28 -14.40 -13.81
N ASN A 176 -13.62 -15.63 -13.40
CA ASN A 176 -14.97 -16.17 -13.54
C ASN A 176 -16.05 -15.34 -12.81
N GLU A 177 -15.70 -14.60 -11.74
CA GLU A 177 -16.66 -13.73 -11.04
C GLU A 177 -17.03 -12.54 -11.95
N THR A 178 -16.04 -11.93 -12.61
CA THR A 178 -16.26 -10.85 -13.57
C THR A 178 -17.06 -11.31 -14.80
N GLU A 179 -16.77 -12.50 -15.34
CA GLU A 179 -17.56 -13.08 -16.43
C GLU A 179 -19.01 -13.33 -16.02
N PHE A 180 -19.24 -13.79 -14.79
CA PHE A 180 -20.58 -13.99 -14.25
C PHE A 180 -21.35 -12.67 -14.11
N ILE A 181 -20.69 -11.58 -13.69
CA ILE A 181 -21.29 -10.24 -13.66
C ILE A 181 -21.74 -9.81 -15.06
N LYS A 182 -20.85 -9.97 -16.06
CA LYS A 182 -21.16 -9.65 -17.47
C LYS A 182 -22.33 -10.50 -17.98
N GLN A 183 -22.34 -11.79 -17.68
CA GLN A 183 -23.44 -12.69 -18.04
C GLN A 183 -24.77 -12.25 -17.43
N CYS A 184 -24.79 -11.90 -16.14
CA CYS A 184 -25.98 -11.39 -15.46
C CYS A 184 -26.52 -10.11 -16.10
N TYR A 185 -25.62 -9.20 -16.52
CA TYR A 185 -25.99 -8.01 -17.28
C TYR A 185 -26.62 -8.36 -18.64
N PHE A 186 -26.00 -9.26 -19.42
CA PHE A 186 -26.51 -9.62 -20.74
C PHE A 186 -27.86 -10.34 -20.70
N ASP A 187 -28.10 -11.14 -19.65
CA ASP A 187 -29.35 -11.90 -19.48
C ASP A 187 -30.51 -11.02 -19.01
N HIS A 188 -30.27 -10.00 -18.18
CA HIS A 188 -31.33 -9.24 -17.50
C HIS A 188 -31.42 -7.76 -17.87
N ASN A 189 -30.30 -7.09 -18.14
CA ASN A 189 -30.24 -5.63 -18.20
C ASN A 189 -30.09 -5.07 -19.61
N ARG A 190 -29.85 -5.92 -20.61
CA ARG A 190 -29.65 -5.48 -22.00
C ARG A 190 -30.95 -4.95 -22.60
N ALA A 191 -30.92 -3.72 -23.10
CA ALA A 191 -32.01 -3.15 -23.88
C ALA A 191 -32.10 -3.83 -25.25
N VAL A 192 -33.24 -4.48 -25.54
CA VAL A 192 -33.51 -5.08 -26.86
C VAL A 192 -34.27 -4.07 -27.71
N ASN A 193 -33.75 -3.71 -28.89
CA ASN A 193 -34.39 -2.79 -29.84
C ASN A 193 -34.76 -1.40 -29.27
N GLY A 194 -33.96 -0.85 -28.35
CA GLY A 194 -34.18 0.48 -27.75
C GLY A 194 -35.34 0.53 -26.74
N SER A 195 -35.92 -0.61 -26.37
CA SER A 195 -36.92 -0.72 -25.31
C SER A 195 -36.28 -0.82 -23.93
N ALA A 196 -37.01 -0.40 -22.89
CA ALA A 196 -36.53 -0.48 -21.50
C ALA A 196 -36.34 -1.96 -21.08
N PRO A 197 -35.28 -2.28 -20.31
CA PRO A 197 -35.06 -3.63 -19.80
C PRO A 197 -36.24 -4.12 -18.95
N GLN A 198 -36.62 -5.39 -19.11
CA GLN A 198 -37.71 -5.99 -18.33
C GLN A 198 -37.20 -6.54 -17.00
N TYR A 199 -37.99 -6.36 -15.94
CA TYR A 199 -37.71 -6.95 -14.64
C TYR A 199 -37.85 -8.48 -14.68
N PRO A 200 -37.06 -9.24 -13.89
CA PRO A 200 -36.10 -8.77 -12.89
C PRO A 200 -34.77 -8.29 -13.48
N LEU A 201 -34.19 -7.25 -12.89
CA LEU A 201 -32.91 -6.69 -13.31
C LEU A 201 -31.77 -7.21 -12.43
N CYS A 202 -30.55 -7.25 -12.97
CA CYS A 202 -29.35 -7.56 -12.21
C CYS A 202 -28.78 -6.29 -11.56
N ALA A 203 -28.58 -6.33 -10.25
CA ALA A 203 -28.03 -5.23 -9.46
C ALA A 203 -26.79 -5.67 -8.70
N MET A 204 -25.93 -4.70 -8.39
CA MET A 204 -24.76 -4.88 -7.55
C MET A 204 -24.84 -3.91 -6.38
N GLN A 205 -24.40 -4.38 -5.22
CA GLN A 205 -24.31 -3.59 -4.01
C GLN A 205 -22.87 -3.61 -3.47
N LEU A 206 -22.31 -2.42 -3.27
CA LEU A 206 -20.95 -2.22 -2.78
C LEU A 206 -21.01 -1.60 -1.38
N PHE A 207 -20.31 -2.22 -0.44
CA PHE A 207 -20.16 -1.75 0.93
C PHE A 207 -18.72 -1.27 1.12
N SER A 208 -18.54 0.03 1.33
CA SER A 208 -17.25 0.67 1.63
C SER A 208 -17.50 1.95 2.45
N HIS A 209 -18.23 1.81 3.55
CA HIS A 209 -18.57 2.96 4.38
C HIS A 209 -17.36 3.41 5.22
N MET A 210 -16.93 4.64 4.96
CA MET A 210 -15.82 5.30 5.63
C MET A 210 -16.33 6.18 6.78
N HIS A 211 -15.79 6.02 7.99
CA HIS A 211 -16.25 6.78 9.15
C HIS A 211 -15.80 8.26 9.16
N ALA A 212 -14.64 8.56 8.56
CA ALA A 212 -14.03 9.88 8.60
C ALA A 212 -14.61 10.81 7.52
N VAL A 213 -14.63 12.10 7.84
CA VAL A 213 -15.19 13.16 6.97
C VAL A 213 -14.39 14.46 7.10
N THR A 214 -14.48 15.29 6.06
CA THR A 214 -13.95 16.64 5.95
C THR A 214 -12.43 16.73 5.80
N ASN A 215 -11.68 16.53 6.88
CA ASN A 215 -10.22 16.68 6.91
C ASN A 215 -9.60 16.05 8.17
N THR A 216 -8.27 15.91 8.19
CA THR A 216 -7.51 15.36 9.32
C THR A 216 -7.77 16.08 10.64
N PRO A 217 -7.76 17.44 10.74
CA PRO A 217 -8.07 18.14 11.98
C PRO A 217 -9.44 17.79 12.55
N THR A 218 -10.46 17.71 11.70
CA THR A 218 -11.82 17.36 12.11
C THR A 218 -11.89 15.91 12.56
N CYS A 219 -11.21 15.01 11.85
CA CYS A 219 -11.20 13.61 12.18
C CYS A 219 -10.46 13.32 13.51
N MET A 220 -9.23 13.80 13.66
CA MET A 220 -8.44 13.61 14.89
C MET A 220 -9.13 14.25 16.10
N ARG A 221 -9.72 15.44 15.94
CA ARG A 221 -10.52 16.07 17.01
C ARG A 221 -11.69 15.19 17.47
N ARG A 222 -12.32 14.41 16.58
CA ARG A 222 -13.40 13.48 16.94
C ARG A 222 -12.88 12.26 17.70
N ASN A 223 -11.68 11.79 17.39
CA ASN A 223 -11.02 10.71 18.13
C ASN A 223 -10.69 11.15 19.57
N ASP A 224 -10.29 12.41 19.76
CA ASP A 224 -9.88 12.94 21.07
C ASP A 224 -11.07 13.21 22.03
N ILE A 225 -12.32 12.99 21.61
CA ILE A 225 -13.52 13.20 22.44
C ILE A 225 -13.66 12.07 23.47
N ASN A 226 -13.03 12.25 24.63
CA ASN A 226 -13.03 11.29 25.75
C ASN A 226 -14.33 11.23 26.58
N PHE A 227 -15.45 11.71 26.06
CA PHE A 227 -16.74 11.70 26.78
C PHE A 227 -17.59 10.44 26.53
N SER A 228 -17.21 9.60 25.58
CA SER A 228 -17.94 8.36 25.27
C SER A 228 -17.47 7.21 26.15
N ILE A 229 -18.42 6.40 26.65
CA ILE A 229 -18.14 5.14 27.35
C ILE A 229 -17.47 4.13 26.40
N ASN A 230 -17.78 4.20 25.11
CA ASN A 230 -17.16 3.41 24.05
C ASN A 230 -16.66 4.36 22.96
N PRO A 231 -15.41 4.85 23.05
CA PRO A 231 -14.86 5.74 22.04
C PRO A 231 -14.74 4.99 20.70
N GLU A 232 -15.39 5.51 19.67
CA GLU A 232 -15.20 5.02 18.30
C GLU A 232 -14.12 5.88 17.63
N MET A 233 -12.96 5.27 17.35
CA MET A 233 -11.95 5.89 16.51
C MET A 233 -12.44 5.95 15.06
N VAL A 234 -12.23 7.10 14.42
CA VAL A 234 -12.82 7.47 13.14
C VAL A 234 -11.79 7.45 12.00
N CYS A 235 -10.55 7.82 12.28
CA CYS A 235 -9.39 7.69 11.38
C CYS A 235 -8.13 7.35 12.18
N ASP A 236 -7.09 6.94 11.48
CA ASP A 236 -5.77 6.70 12.03
C ASP A 236 -4.70 7.43 11.19
N PRO A 237 -3.59 7.91 11.79
CA PRO A 237 -2.48 8.48 11.04
C PRO A 237 -1.79 7.43 10.18
N LEU A 238 -1.44 7.81 8.95
CA LEU A 238 -0.59 6.99 8.10
C LEU A 238 0.80 6.88 8.70
N GLY A 239 1.36 5.68 8.70
CA GLY A 239 2.75 5.47 9.05
C GLY A 239 3.17 4.03 9.16
N ASP A 240 4.47 3.84 9.35
CA ASP A 240 5.13 2.54 9.48
C ASP A 240 6.45 2.75 10.27
N TYR A 241 7.52 2.07 9.89
CA TYR A 241 8.88 2.24 10.39
C TYR A 241 9.86 2.37 9.22
N ASN A 242 10.80 3.31 9.33
CA ASN A 242 11.96 3.33 8.46
C ASN A 242 12.91 2.22 8.90
N VAL A 243 13.51 1.53 7.94
CA VAL A 243 14.61 0.58 8.19
C VAL A 243 15.92 1.33 8.03
N TRP A 244 16.83 1.19 8.98
CA TRP A 244 18.16 1.74 8.84
C TRP A 244 19.22 0.78 9.36
N GLY A 245 20.43 0.89 8.83
CA GLY A 245 21.58 0.13 9.29
C GLY A 245 22.88 0.87 9.02
N SER A 246 23.95 0.48 9.68
CA SER A 246 25.26 1.13 9.53
C SER A 246 26.39 0.10 9.48
N ILE A 247 27.47 0.39 8.76
CA ILE A 247 28.61 -0.55 8.67
C ILE A 247 29.26 -0.72 10.04
N ARG A 248 29.58 0.42 10.70
CA ARG A 248 30.01 0.42 12.10
C ARG A 248 28.81 0.70 13.00
N PRO A 249 28.56 -0.15 14.01
CA PRO A 249 27.38 -0.02 14.87
C PRO A 249 27.42 1.25 15.70
N TYR A 250 26.27 1.89 15.86
CA TYR A 250 26.07 2.97 16.83
C TYR A 250 25.47 2.43 18.14
N ASN A 251 25.78 3.12 19.24
CA ASN A 251 25.12 2.88 20.52
C ASN A 251 23.73 3.53 20.52
N ASP A 252 22.70 2.69 20.54
CA ASP A 252 21.28 3.11 20.47
C ASP A 252 20.74 3.72 21.76
N THR A 253 21.56 3.86 22.81
CA THR A 253 21.18 4.54 24.06
C THR A 253 21.68 5.98 24.13
N VAL A 254 22.61 6.38 23.25
CA VAL A 254 23.22 7.71 23.26
C VAL A 254 22.82 8.42 21.98
N PHE A 255 21.95 9.41 22.11
CA PHE A 255 21.44 10.22 21.00
C PHE A 255 22.17 11.55 20.83
N GLY A 256 21.99 12.18 19.67
CA GLY A 256 22.54 13.50 19.34
C GLY A 256 23.97 13.46 18.78
N HIS A 257 24.60 14.63 18.77
CA HIS A 257 25.90 14.87 18.13
C HIS A 257 26.99 13.90 18.58
N LYS A 258 27.76 13.42 17.62
CA LYS A 258 28.97 12.62 17.86
C LYS A 258 30.22 13.40 17.45
N GLU A 259 31.03 13.80 18.43
CA GLU A 259 32.28 14.50 18.15
C GLU A 259 33.23 13.62 17.31
N ASN A 260 33.86 14.23 16.29
CA ASN A 260 34.81 13.57 15.36
C ASN A 260 34.22 12.42 14.53
N GLU A 261 32.90 12.28 14.48
CA GLU A 261 32.21 11.31 13.62
C GLU A 261 31.57 12.02 12.42
N SER A 262 31.71 11.39 11.26
CA SER A 262 31.04 11.82 10.04
C SER A 262 30.47 10.63 9.28
N VAL A 263 29.29 10.81 8.69
CA VAL A 263 28.54 9.74 8.05
C VAL A 263 28.18 10.07 6.60
N VAL A 264 28.27 9.08 5.72
CA VAL A 264 27.68 9.11 4.39
C VAL A 264 26.35 8.36 4.45
N ILE A 265 25.24 9.02 4.13
CA ILE A 265 23.93 8.39 4.10
C ILE A 265 23.65 7.89 2.69
N ALA A 266 23.27 6.62 2.56
CA ALA A 266 22.73 6.04 1.35
C ALA A 266 21.25 5.73 1.58
N ALA A 267 20.37 6.35 0.80
CA ALA A 267 18.93 6.32 1.03
C ALA A 267 18.14 5.76 -0.15
N ALA A 268 17.00 5.12 0.12
CA ALA A 268 16.02 4.77 -0.90
C ALA A 268 14.60 4.80 -0.32
N ARG A 269 13.61 5.04 -1.18
CA ARG A 269 12.19 4.94 -0.84
C ARG A 269 11.77 3.47 -0.72
N LEU A 270 10.91 3.15 0.26
CA LEU A 270 10.41 1.79 0.52
C LEU A 270 8.92 1.59 0.22
N ASP A 271 8.12 2.66 0.16
CA ASP A 271 6.68 2.63 -0.09
C ASP A 271 6.28 2.92 -1.52
N SER A 272 5.07 2.51 -1.89
CA SER A 272 4.37 2.94 -3.09
C SER A 272 2.87 3.03 -2.79
N ARG A 273 2.09 3.60 -3.70
CA ARG A 273 0.63 3.65 -3.63
C ARG A 273 0.00 3.38 -4.98
N ALA A 274 -1.29 3.11 -4.95
CA ALA A 274 -2.13 3.00 -6.15
C ALA A 274 -3.47 3.72 -5.90
N PHE A 275 -4.39 3.64 -6.86
CA PHE A 275 -5.77 4.10 -6.69
C PHE A 275 -6.55 3.17 -5.74
N PHE A 276 -6.32 1.86 -5.84
CA PHE A 276 -6.92 0.85 -4.98
C PHE A 276 -5.99 0.51 -3.81
N TRP A 277 -6.56 0.26 -2.64
CA TRP A 277 -5.84 0.16 -1.36
C TRP A 277 -4.75 -0.94 -1.33
N GLU A 278 -5.13 -2.20 -1.57
CA GLU A 278 -4.23 -3.38 -1.47
C GLU A 278 -3.57 -3.78 -2.81
N VAL A 279 -3.40 -2.83 -3.76
CA VAL A 279 -2.79 -3.12 -5.08
C VAL A 279 -1.65 -2.15 -5.41
N SER A 280 -0.77 -1.93 -4.43
CA SER A 280 0.41 -1.07 -4.55
C SER A 280 1.66 -1.92 -4.76
N THR A 281 2.12 -2.05 -6.01
CA THR A 281 3.30 -2.88 -6.35
C THR A 281 4.60 -2.08 -6.44
N GLY A 282 4.60 -0.87 -7.02
CA GLY A 282 5.75 0.04 -7.01
C GLY A 282 7.06 -0.52 -7.57
N ALA A 283 7.01 -1.28 -8.67
CA ALA A 283 8.17 -1.98 -9.23
C ALA A 283 9.31 -1.04 -9.62
N GLU A 284 9.03 -0.07 -10.49
CA GLU A 284 10.01 0.97 -10.80
C GLU A 284 9.99 2.08 -9.75
N GLY A 285 8.80 2.43 -9.24
CA GLY A 285 8.68 3.51 -8.26
C GLY A 285 9.56 3.34 -7.03
N SER A 286 9.72 2.13 -6.50
CA SER A 286 10.40 1.92 -5.22
C SER A 286 11.32 0.71 -5.22
N ILE A 287 10.89 -0.42 -5.76
CA ILE A 287 11.64 -1.69 -5.69
C ILE A 287 12.97 -1.60 -6.41
N SER A 288 13.03 -0.99 -7.60
CA SER A 288 14.28 -0.80 -8.34
C SER A 288 15.34 -0.08 -7.50
N GLY A 289 14.95 0.99 -6.81
CA GLY A 289 15.84 1.80 -5.97
C GLY A 289 16.32 1.07 -4.72
N PHE A 290 15.40 0.55 -3.90
CA PHE A 290 15.80 -0.08 -2.64
C PHE A 290 16.51 -1.43 -2.83
N VAL A 291 16.17 -2.22 -3.87
CA VAL A 291 16.89 -3.47 -4.18
C VAL A 291 18.33 -3.16 -4.59
N THR A 292 18.54 -2.11 -5.37
CA THR A 292 19.87 -1.63 -5.75
C THR A 292 20.69 -1.23 -4.51
N LEU A 293 20.07 -0.52 -3.56
CA LEU A 293 20.72 -0.13 -2.31
C LEU A 293 21.05 -1.33 -1.40
N LEU A 294 20.15 -2.31 -1.29
CA LEU A 294 20.40 -3.55 -0.55
C LEU A 294 21.56 -4.36 -1.16
N ALA A 295 21.60 -4.46 -2.49
CA ALA A 295 22.69 -5.11 -3.20
C ALA A 295 24.03 -4.36 -3.02
N ALA A 296 24.00 -3.03 -3.01
CA ALA A 296 25.19 -2.22 -2.72
C ALA A 296 25.69 -2.44 -1.28
N ALA A 297 24.78 -2.54 -0.30
CA ALA A 297 25.14 -2.84 1.08
C ALA A 297 25.77 -4.23 1.22
N GLN A 298 25.27 -5.23 0.48
CA GLN A 298 25.87 -6.57 0.42
C GLN A 298 27.29 -6.54 -0.17
N ALA A 299 27.49 -5.86 -1.29
CA ALA A 299 28.79 -5.75 -1.95
C ALA A 299 29.85 -5.08 -1.06
N LEU A 300 29.42 -4.14 -0.20
CA LEU A 300 30.30 -3.43 0.74
C LEU A 300 30.74 -4.27 1.93
N ARG A 301 30.03 -5.34 2.29
CA ARG A 301 30.27 -6.09 3.53
C ARG A 301 31.70 -6.61 3.64
N GLU A 302 32.20 -7.32 2.62
CA GLU A 302 33.52 -7.94 2.72
C GLU A 302 34.67 -6.94 2.80
N VAL A 303 34.62 -5.90 1.97
CA VAL A 303 35.70 -4.90 1.92
C VAL A 303 35.71 -4.06 3.19
N THR A 304 34.54 -3.74 3.76
CA THR A 304 34.45 -2.90 4.95
C THR A 304 34.85 -3.65 6.23
N HIS A 305 34.69 -4.98 6.26
CA HIS A 305 35.29 -5.81 7.30
C HIS A 305 36.82 -5.89 7.20
N LYS A 306 37.37 -5.93 5.98
CA LYS A 306 38.83 -6.03 5.76
C LYS A 306 39.54 -4.69 5.96
N ALA A 307 38.96 -3.61 5.43
CA ALA A 307 39.50 -2.26 5.42
C ALA A 307 38.34 -1.25 5.61
N PRO A 308 37.92 -0.98 6.86
CA PRO A 308 36.82 -0.08 7.14
C PRO A 308 37.16 1.35 6.68
N PRO A 309 36.21 2.06 6.04
CA PRO A 309 36.40 3.43 5.61
C PRO A 309 36.49 4.39 6.81
N THR A 310 37.06 5.59 6.59
CA THR A 310 37.24 6.60 7.65
C THR A 310 35.92 7.13 8.18
N ARG A 311 34.97 7.42 7.28
CA ARG A 311 33.60 7.83 7.59
C ARG A 311 32.68 6.62 7.64
N ASN A 312 31.66 6.66 8.49
CA ASN A 312 30.69 5.56 8.52
C ASN A 312 29.74 5.67 7.32
N ILE A 313 29.11 4.55 6.95
CA ILE A 313 28.06 4.53 5.93
C ILE A 313 26.78 4.07 6.62
N LEU A 314 25.72 4.87 6.48
CA LEU A 314 24.39 4.59 7.00
C LEU A 314 23.45 4.35 5.83
N PHE A 315 22.84 3.17 5.80
CA PHE A 315 21.79 2.79 4.86
C PHE A 315 20.44 3.14 5.48
N ALA A 316 19.60 3.87 4.76
CA ALA A 316 18.25 4.24 5.19
C ALA A 316 17.21 3.89 4.13
N PHE A 317 16.12 3.28 4.56
CA PHE A 317 14.97 2.93 3.72
C PHE A 317 13.74 3.60 4.32
N PHE A 318 13.22 4.61 3.63
CA PHE A 318 12.18 5.48 4.15
C PHE A 318 10.80 4.99 3.75
N GLN A 319 9.91 4.86 4.74
CA GLN A 319 8.49 4.54 4.53
C GLN A 319 7.65 5.81 4.52
N GLY A 320 6.72 5.90 3.57
CA GLY A 320 5.73 6.97 3.48
C GLY A 320 6.22 8.19 2.69
N GLU A 321 7.18 8.01 1.80
CA GLU A 321 7.65 9.07 0.91
C GLU A 321 6.59 9.47 -0.11
N THR A 322 5.68 8.57 -0.50
CA THR A 322 4.53 8.89 -1.39
C THR A 322 3.46 9.76 -0.74
N PHE A 323 3.49 9.92 0.59
CA PHE A 323 2.52 10.68 1.36
C PHE A 323 3.15 11.92 1.99
N ASP A 324 3.75 12.79 1.17
CA ASP A 324 4.43 14.00 1.63
C ASP A 324 5.60 13.73 2.58
N TYR A 325 6.42 12.73 2.24
CA TYR A 325 7.69 12.46 2.92
C TYR A 325 7.56 12.14 4.43
N ILE A 326 6.61 11.28 4.82
CA ILE A 326 6.36 10.91 6.22
C ILE A 326 7.64 10.41 6.90
N GLY A 327 8.32 9.45 6.27
CA GLY A 327 9.45 8.72 6.86
C GLY A 327 10.70 9.57 6.97
N SER A 328 11.11 10.20 5.88
CA SER A 328 12.30 11.05 5.84
C SER A 328 12.12 12.32 6.67
N SER A 329 10.94 12.96 6.62
CA SER A 329 10.66 14.10 7.50
C SER A 329 10.68 13.72 8.97
N ARG A 330 10.25 12.51 9.32
CA ARG A 330 10.31 12.02 10.70
C ARG A 330 11.75 11.80 11.15
N MET A 331 12.58 11.20 10.30
CA MET A 331 14.01 11.03 10.58
C MET A 331 14.71 12.38 10.82
N VAL A 332 14.49 13.36 9.93
CA VAL A 332 15.06 14.71 10.06
C VAL A 332 14.62 15.36 11.38
N TYR A 333 13.34 15.29 11.71
CA TYR A 333 12.82 15.80 12.98
C TYR A 333 13.49 15.12 14.20
N ASP A 334 13.66 13.80 14.17
CA ASP A 334 14.32 13.09 15.27
C ASP A 334 15.82 13.45 15.36
N MET A 335 16.50 13.71 14.24
CA MET A 335 17.89 14.19 14.21
C MET A 335 18.03 15.61 14.79
N GLU A 336 17.16 16.55 14.39
CA GLU A 336 17.16 17.95 14.89
C GLU A 336 16.89 18.04 16.39
N ASN A 337 16.04 17.14 16.90
CA ASN A 337 15.64 17.13 18.32
C ASN A 337 16.52 16.22 19.20
N GLY A 338 17.63 15.69 18.66
CA GLY A 338 18.53 14.81 19.41
C GLY A 338 17.86 13.51 19.88
N LYS A 339 16.88 13.00 19.13
CA LYS A 339 16.17 11.73 19.35
C LYS A 339 16.64 10.61 18.42
N PHE A 340 17.67 10.86 17.61
CA PHE A 340 18.33 9.88 16.76
C PHE A 340 19.79 9.67 17.18
N VAL A 341 20.39 8.55 16.76
CA VAL A 341 21.76 8.13 17.17
C VAL A 341 22.87 9.08 16.68
N ILE A 342 22.57 9.88 15.67
CA ILE A 342 23.41 10.94 15.11
C ILE A 342 22.53 12.16 14.85
N ASP A 343 23.13 13.35 14.78
CA ASP A 343 22.43 14.57 14.36
C ASP A 343 22.69 14.90 12.88
N LEU A 344 22.14 16.03 12.43
CA LEU A 344 22.33 16.51 11.06
C LEU A 344 23.77 16.98 10.78
N ASP A 345 24.47 17.53 11.78
CA ASP A 345 25.84 18.03 11.66
C ASP A 345 26.86 16.91 11.41
N ASN A 346 26.55 15.69 11.86
CA ASN A 346 27.35 14.50 11.55
C ASN A 346 27.27 14.08 10.06
N ILE A 347 26.30 14.58 9.28
CA ILE A 347 26.11 14.16 7.89
C ILE A 347 27.14 14.84 6.98
N HIS A 348 27.98 14.02 6.34
CA HIS A 348 28.95 14.49 5.35
C HIS A 348 28.32 14.67 3.97
N SER A 349 27.60 13.64 3.50
CA SER A 349 26.97 13.63 2.17
C SER A 349 25.87 12.58 2.09
N ILE A 350 24.89 12.80 1.20
CA ILE A 350 23.74 11.92 0.99
C ILE A 350 23.70 11.44 -0.47
N LEU A 351 23.59 10.13 -0.68
CA LEU A 351 23.29 9.54 -1.98
C LEU A 351 21.92 8.85 -1.90
N GLU A 352 20.93 9.36 -2.62
CA GLU A 352 19.62 8.72 -2.72
C GLU A 352 19.48 7.99 -4.05
N ILE A 353 18.93 6.77 -4.00
CA ILE A 353 18.65 5.94 -5.18
C ILE A 353 17.15 6.01 -5.43
N GLY A 354 16.78 6.59 -6.57
CA GLY A 354 15.40 6.66 -7.04
C GLY A 354 15.06 5.53 -8.01
N GLN A 355 14.30 5.86 -9.05
CA GLN A 355 13.94 4.97 -10.16
C GLN A 355 15.19 4.70 -11.00
N VAL A 356 15.63 3.45 -11.15
CA VAL A 356 16.89 3.07 -11.80
C VAL A 356 16.80 1.85 -12.73
N ALA A 357 15.65 1.19 -12.89
CA ALA A 357 15.54 0.00 -13.74
C ALA A 357 15.01 0.28 -15.15
N VAL A 358 14.16 1.28 -15.38
CA VAL A 358 13.59 1.58 -16.70
C VAL A 358 14.38 2.69 -17.37
N HIS A 359 15.52 2.37 -17.97
CA HIS A 359 16.29 3.33 -18.78
C HIS A 359 16.05 3.16 -20.28
N SER A 360 15.82 4.28 -20.98
CA SER A 360 15.60 4.32 -22.43
C SER A 360 16.90 4.40 -23.25
N GLY A 361 18.05 4.24 -22.60
CA GLY A 361 19.39 4.36 -23.18
C GLY A 361 20.48 4.02 -22.17
N THR A 362 21.75 4.12 -22.54
CA THR A 362 22.88 3.69 -21.69
C THR A 362 23.22 4.62 -20.52
N ASN A 363 22.41 5.65 -20.25
CA ASN A 363 22.74 6.69 -19.30
C ASN A 363 21.79 6.66 -18.11
N LEU A 364 22.35 6.77 -16.90
CA LEU A 364 21.62 7.18 -15.71
C LEU A 364 22.06 8.58 -15.30
N PHE A 365 21.18 9.29 -14.61
CA PHE A 365 21.30 10.70 -14.33
C PHE A 365 21.59 10.97 -12.86
N LEU A 366 22.50 11.90 -12.62
CA LEU A 366 22.89 12.38 -11.30
C LEU A 366 22.26 13.76 -11.07
N HIS A 367 21.19 13.80 -10.29
CA HIS A 367 20.49 15.04 -9.96
C HIS A 367 21.07 15.63 -8.69
N SER A 368 21.38 16.93 -8.72
CA SER A 368 21.90 17.68 -7.57
C SER A 368 21.13 18.99 -7.42
N ASP A 369 21.01 19.52 -6.20
CA ASP A 369 20.25 20.74 -5.96
C ASP A 369 21.00 22.00 -6.46
N PRO A 370 20.46 22.75 -7.43
CA PRO A 370 21.09 23.96 -7.93
C PRO A 370 21.23 25.09 -6.88
N VAL A 371 20.36 25.12 -5.87
CA VAL A 371 20.39 26.17 -4.85
C VAL A 371 21.51 25.91 -3.84
N SER A 372 21.61 24.68 -3.33
CA SER A 372 22.69 24.26 -2.43
C SER A 372 24.08 24.40 -3.07
N ARG A 373 24.21 24.12 -4.37
CA ARG A 373 25.47 24.28 -5.13
C ARG A 373 25.91 25.73 -5.33
N ARG A 374 25.13 26.74 -4.94
CA ARG A 374 25.60 28.13 -4.88
C ARG A 374 26.64 28.35 -3.78
N ASN A 375 26.66 27.47 -2.77
CA ASN A 375 27.70 27.45 -1.76
C ASN A 375 28.91 26.66 -2.29
N ASN A 376 30.08 27.31 -2.35
CA ASN A 376 31.30 26.71 -2.89
C ASN A 376 31.71 25.42 -2.16
N THR A 377 31.61 25.37 -0.83
CA THR A 377 32.01 24.17 -0.06
C THR A 377 31.10 22.98 -0.36
N VAL A 378 29.80 23.24 -0.48
CA VAL A 378 28.82 22.21 -0.84
C VAL A 378 29.03 21.77 -2.29
N ASN A 379 29.29 22.72 -3.20
CA ASN A 379 29.54 22.42 -4.60
C ASN A 379 30.79 21.56 -4.81
N ASP A 380 31.87 21.82 -4.08
CA ASP A 380 33.10 21.03 -4.15
C ASP A 380 32.85 19.58 -3.73
N GLU A 381 32.12 19.36 -2.65
CA GLU A 381 31.76 18.01 -2.18
C GLU A 381 30.77 17.29 -3.11
N VAL A 382 29.78 18.00 -3.67
CA VAL A 382 28.88 17.43 -4.68
C VAL A 382 29.68 17.03 -5.92
N THR A 383 30.60 17.88 -6.38
CA THR A 383 31.46 17.58 -7.55
C THR A 383 32.37 16.39 -7.29
N ASN A 384 32.90 16.27 -6.06
CA ASN A 384 33.67 15.11 -5.64
C ASN A 384 32.83 13.82 -5.68
N LEU A 385 31.59 13.87 -5.16
CA LEU A 385 30.66 12.74 -5.21
C LEU A 385 30.28 12.34 -6.65
N VAL A 386 30.02 13.32 -7.54
CA VAL A 386 29.81 13.08 -8.98
C VAL A 386 31.01 12.36 -9.60
N ASN A 387 32.23 12.85 -9.35
CA ASN A 387 33.45 12.23 -9.87
C ASN A 387 33.66 10.81 -9.32
N ASN A 388 33.33 10.57 -8.05
CA ASN A 388 33.40 9.25 -7.43
C ASN A 388 32.41 8.27 -8.08
N LEU A 389 31.20 8.74 -8.41
CA LEU A 389 30.20 7.96 -9.14
C LEU A 389 30.63 7.67 -10.58
N GLN A 390 31.00 8.70 -11.34
CA GLN A 390 31.42 8.57 -12.73
C GLN A 390 32.68 7.71 -12.89
N SER A 391 33.69 7.86 -12.04
CA SER A 391 34.89 7.02 -12.11
C SER A 391 34.62 5.55 -11.72
N SER A 392 33.50 5.27 -11.05
CA SER A 392 33.14 3.92 -10.62
C SER A 392 32.39 3.12 -11.68
N THR A 393 31.99 3.75 -12.80
CA THR A 393 31.40 3.09 -13.98
C THR A 393 32.44 2.43 -14.88
N ALA A 394 33.74 2.62 -14.62
CA ALA A 394 34.81 2.08 -15.44
C ALA A 394 34.68 0.56 -15.61
N GLY A 395 34.57 0.11 -16.87
CA GLY A 395 34.40 -1.31 -17.22
C GLY A 395 32.95 -1.80 -17.23
N LEU A 396 31.96 -0.93 -17.00
CA LEU A 396 30.53 -1.24 -17.07
C LEU A 396 29.90 -0.65 -18.34
N GLY A 397 28.81 -1.27 -18.80
CA GLY A 397 28.16 -0.95 -20.09
C GLY A 397 27.29 0.32 -20.10
N PHE A 398 27.40 1.19 -19.10
CA PHE A 398 26.56 2.38 -18.95
C PHE A 398 27.35 3.56 -18.38
N LEU A 399 26.82 4.78 -18.54
CA LEU A 399 27.42 6.02 -18.06
C LEU A 399 26.53 6.72 -17.04
N LEU A 400 27.17 7.42 -16.11
CA LEU A 400 26.50 8.35 -15.19
C LEU A 400 26.75 9.77 -15.67
N VAL A 401 25.68 10.52 -15.90
CA VAL A 401 25.75 11.88 -16.45
C VAL A 401 24.97 12.86 -15.58
N GLU A 402 25.44 14.10 -15.49
CA GLU A 402 24.62 15.17 -14.94
C GLU A 402 23.64 15.67 -16.02
N PRO A 403 22.42 16.09 -15.66
CA PRO A 403 21.51 16.75 -16.59
C PRO A 403 22.17 17.98 -17.25
N ASN A 404 21.91 18.18 -18.54
CA ASN A 404 22.52 19.29 -19.29
C ASN A 404 21.94 20.67 -18.92
N VAL A 405 20.81 20.67 -18.21
CA VAL A 405 20.05 21.87 -17.83
C VAL A 405 19.94 21.94 -16.31
N SER A 406 20.05 23.15 -15.77
CA SER A 406 19.77 23.38 -14.35
C SER A 406 18.28 23.23 -14.08
N GLN A 407 17.93 22.25 -13.25
CA GLN A 407 16.55 21.85 -12.98
C GLN A 407 16.39 21.46 -11.49
N PRO A 408 15.18 21.39 -10.93
CA PRO A 408 14.99 20.96 -9.56
C PRO A 408 15.46 19.51 -9.35
N LEU A 409 15.63 19.10 -8.09
CA LEU A 409 15.69 17.69 -7.74
C LEU A 409 14.36 16.98 -8.05
N PRO A 410 14.39 15.70 -8.47
CA PRO A 410 13.20 14.85 -8.47
C PRO A 410 12.64 14.71 -7.05
N PRO A 411 11.34 14.39 -6.88
CA PRO A 411 10.73 14.20 -5.58
C PRO A 411 11.43 13.06 -4.84
N SER A 412 12.11 13.38 -3.75
CA SER A 412 13.00 12.46 -3.05
C SER A 412 13.21 12.89 -1.59
N SER A 413 13.60 11.93 -0.76
CA SER A 413 13.87 12.09 0.68
C SER A 413 14.92 13.18 0.93
N LEU A 414 15.92 13.32 0.05
CA LEU A 414 16.97 14.34 0.09
C LEU A 414 16.39 15.74 0.24
N GLN A 415 15.25 16.03 -0.40
CA GLN A 415 14.61 17.33 -0.27
C GLN A 415 14.21 17.66 1.19
N ARG A 416 13.86 16.64 2.00
CA ARG A 416 13.55 16.85 3.42
C ARG A 416 14.78 17.17 4.24
N PHE A 417 15.93 16.56 3.94
CA PHE A 417 17.20 16.91 4.57
C PHE A 417 17.63 18.34 4.20
N LEU A 418 17.46 18.73 2.93
CA LEU A 418 17.81 20.07 2.44
C LEU A 418 16.93 21.18 3.03
N ARG A 419 15.71 20.87 3.48
CA ARG A 419 14.86 21.82 4.22
C ARG A 419 15.44 22.20 5.58
N ALA A 420 16.14 21.28 6.23
CA ALA A 420 16.77 21.53 7.53
C ALA A 420 18.10 22.27 7.38
N GLN A 421 18.97 21.80 6.48
CA GLN A 421 20.25 22.45 6.20
C GLN A 421 20.84 22.07 4.83
N PRO A 422 21.72 22.91 4.24
CA PRO A 422 22.37 22.60 2.97
C PRO A 422 23.39 21.47 3.13
N ILE A 423 23.07 20.29 2.60
CA ILE A 423 23.91 19.08 2.67
C ILE A 423 24.33 18.67 1.24
N PRO A 424 25.60 18.29 1.02
CA PRO A 424 26.02 17.73 -0.26
C PRO A 424 25.24 16.44 -0.57
N GLY A 425 24.45 16.45 -1.64
CA GLY A 425 23.66 15.27 -1.98
C GLY A 425 23.35 15.11 -3.45
N ILE A 426 23.15 13.86 -3.85
CA ILE A 426 22.82 13.46 -5.22
C ILE A 426 21.68 12.45 -5.18
N VAL A 427 20.75 12.59 -6.14
CA VAL A 427 19.75 11.57 -6.45
C VAL A 427 20.14 10.88 -7.76
N LEU A 428 20.35 9.57 -7.70
CA LEU A 428 20.60 8.72 -8.87
C LEU A 428 19.26 8.25 -9.44
N ALA A 429 19.03 8.50 -10.72
CA ALA A 429 17.80 8.11 -11.41
C ALA A 429 17.99 7.70 -12.88
N ASP A 430 17.02 7.03 -13.48
CA ASP A 430 16.99 6.57 -14.88
C ASP A 430 16.52 7.63 -15.88
N HIS A 431 16.05 8.78 -15.40
CA HIS A 431 15.47 9.84 -16.21
C HIS A 431 16.23 11.15 -16.09
N GLU A 432 16.37 11.86 -17.21
CA GLU A 432 16.93 13.22 -17.23
C GLU A 432 15.93 14.23 -16.70
N SER A 433 14.64 14.10 -17.02
CA SER A 433 13.60 15.07 -16.62
C SER A 433 12.32 14.34 -16.25
N ALA A 434 11.39 14.10 -17.19
CA ALA A 434 10.21 13.30 -16.92
C ALA A 434 10.54 11.83 -16.65
N PHE A 435 9.79 11.18 -15.75
CA PHE A 435 9.94 9.76 -15.45
C PHE A 435 9.80 8.89 -16.70
N ASN A 436 10.65 7.86 -16.80
CA ASN A 436 10.48 6.81 -17.80
C ASN A 436 9.35 5.83 -17.40
N ASN A 437 9.01 5.77 -16.12
CA ASN A 437 7.93 4.93 -15.60
C ASN A 437 6.54 5.44 -16.04
N ARG A 438 5.92 4.71 -16.96
CA ARG A 438 4.58 5.00 -17.51
C ARG A 438 3.42 4.69 -16.55
N TYR A 439 3.73 4.04 -15.42
CA TYR A 439 2.75 3.57 -14.44
C TYR A 439 3.05 4.09 -13.04
N TYR A 440 3.68 5.27 -12.91
CA TYR A 440 4.04 5.84 -11.62
C TYR A 440 2.84 5.85 -10.64
N GLU A 441 3.02 5.21 -9.47
CA GLU A 441 2.03 5.03 -8.41
C GLU A 441 0.69 4.46 -8.91
N SER A 442 0.80 3.39 -9.70
CA SER A 442 -0.30 2.66 -10.31
C SER A 442 -0.20 1.17 -9.99
N PHE A 443 -1.33 0.48 -10.04
CA PHE A 443 -1.38 -0.99 -9.90
C PHE A 443 -0.77 -1.73 -11.11
N TYR A 444 -0.40 -1.00 -12.17
CA TYR A 444 0.35 -1.52 -13.32
C TYR A 444 1.87 -1.40 -13.18
N ASP A 445 2.39 -0.75 -12.14
CA ASP A 445 3.83 -0.70 -11.85
C ASP A 445 4.31 -2.01 -11.21
N ASN A 446 4.26 -3.09 -11.98
CA ASN A 446 4.48 -4.46 -11.53
C ASN A 446 5.67 -5.12 -12.26
N ALA A 447 5.88 -6.42 -12.06
CA ALA A 447 6.99 -7.18 -12.67
C ALA A 447 7.06 -7.02 -14.21
N ALA A 448 5.92 -6.89 -14.88
CA ALA A 448 5.87 -6.73 -16.33
C ALA A 448 6.38 -5.35 -16.77
N ASN A 449 6.23 -4.30 -15.95
CA ASN A 449 6.80 -2.98 -16.23
C ASN A 449 8.33 -3.03 -16.34
N LEU A 450 8.96 -3.86 -15.50
CA LEU A 450 10.42 -4.07 -15.49
C LEU A 450 10.90 -5.13 -16.49
N ASN A 451 10.03 -5.62 -17.39
CA ASN A 451 10.31 -6.72 -18.31
C ASN A 451 10.87 -7.98 -17.61
N LEU A 452 10.41 -8.29 -16.40
CA LEU A 452 10.80 -9.52 -15.70
C LEU A 452 10.07 -10.72 -16.29
N THR A 453 10.64 -11.29 -17.35
CA THR A 453 10.11 -12.48 -18.01
C THR A 453 10.89 -13.73 -17.60
N TYR A 454 10.17 -14.78 -17.21
CA TYR A 454 10.72 -16.08 -16.89
C TYR A 454 10.32 -17.10 -17.96
N PRO A 455 11.21 -18.02 -18.37
CA PRO A 455 10.84 -19.11 -19.25
C PRO A 455 9.72 -19.97 -18.63
N SER A 456 8.70 -20.30 -19.43
CA SER A 456 7.48 -20.96 -18.96
C SER A 456 7.67 -22.40 -18.46
N ASN A 457 8.85 -22.99 -18.68
CA ASN A 457 9.20 -24.35 -18.26
C ASN A 457 9.92 -24.41 -16.90
N LEU A 458 10.22 -23.28 -16.27
CA LEU A 458 10.94 -23.25 -14.99
C LEU A 458 10.00 -23.42 -13.79
N SER A 459 10.44 -24.21 -12.82
CA SER A 459 9.80 -24.29 -11.50
C SER A 459 9.96 -22.98 -10.71
N PRO A 460 9.14 -22.71 -9.68
CA PRO A 460 9.29 -21.52 -8.84
C PRO A 460 10.69 -21.36 -8.24
N GLU A 461 11.34 -22.45 -7.86
CA GLU A 461 12.70 -22.47 -7.33
C GLU A 461 13.75 -22.18 -8.42
N GLU A 462 13.53 -22.65 -9.66
CA GLU A 462 14.39 -22.32 -10.78
C GLU A 462 14.22 -20.86 -11.23
N GLN A 463 12.99 -20.31 -11.15
CA GLN A 463 12.72 -18.90 -11.43
C GLN A 463 13.39 -17.98 -10.41
N LEU A 464 13.39 -18.35 -9.13
CA LEU A 464 14.10 -17.62 -8.06
C LEU A 464 15.60 -17.48 -8.35
N GLU A 465 16.20 -18.47 -9.00
CA GLU A 465 17.63 -18.51 -9.32
C GLU A 465 17.97 -18.01 -10.73
N PHE A 466 16.95 -17.72 -11.55
CA PHE A 466 17.13 -17.27 -12.92
C PHE A 466 17.52 -15.79 -12.95
N VAL A 467 18.72 -15.48 -13.44
CA VAL A 467 19.22 -14.11 -13.55
C VAL A 467 18.64 -13.42 -14.78
N THR A 468 17.66 -12.54 -14.56
CA THR A 468 17.03 -11.71 -15.60
C THR A 468 17.96 -10.59 -16.08
N ASP A 469 17.70 -10.02 -17.25
CA ASP A 469 18.50 -8.90 -17.77
C ASP A 469 18.33 -7.64 -16.92
N THR A 470 17.13 -7.39 -16.39
CA THR A 470 16.89 -6.33 -15.42
C THR A 470 17.68 -6.53 -14.13
N ALA A 471 17.79 -7.77 -13.63
CA ALA A 471 18.65 -8.08 -12.49
C ALA A 471 20.12 -7.76 -12.79
N LYS A 472 20.64 -8.09 -13.98
CA LYS A 472 22.02 -7.74 -14.36
C LYS A 472 22.22 -6.22 -14.40
N SER A 473 21.30 -5.49 -15.03
CA SER A 473 21.35 -4.02 -15.09
C SER A 473 21.41 -3.42 -13.68
N LEU A 474 20.49 -3.82 -12.78
CA LEU A 474 20.49 -3.34 -11.40
C LEU A 474 21.74 -3.78 -10.61
N THR A 475 22.33 -4.93 -10.93
CA THR A 475 23.60 -5.38 -10.33
C THR A 475 24.75 -4.47 -10.69
N ASP A 476 24.82 -4.03 -11.95
CA ASP A 476 25.86 -3.11 -12.39
C ASP A 476 25.69 -1.74 -11.70
N VAL A 477 24.45 -1.25 -11.56
CA VAL A 477 24.15 -0.03 -10.82
C VAL A 477 24.52 -0.16 -9.34
N ALA A 478 24.13 -1.26 -8.68
CA ALA A 478 24.47 -1.53 -7.28
C ALA A 478 25.99 -1.59 -7.06
N THR A 479 26.72 -2.14 -8.02
CA THR A 479 28.19 -2.17 -8.01
C THR A 479 28.79 -0.77 -8.04
N VAL A 480 28.27 0.12 -8.91
CA VAL A 480 28.72 1.52 -8.97
C VAL A 480 28.40 2.26 -7.68
N VAL A 481 27.18 2.10 -7.15
CA VAL A 481 26.76 2.71 -5.88
C VAL A 481 27.67 2.26 -4.74
N ALA A 482 27.94 0.95 -4.61
CA ALA A 482 28.83 0.42 -3.59
C ALA A 482 30.25 1.01 -3.69
N ARG A 483 30.84 1.03 -4.89
CA ARG A 483 32.17 1.59 -5.14
C ARG A 483 32.25 3.08 -4.81
N ALA A 484 31.24 3.84 -5.22
CA ALA A 484 31.16 5.28 -4.96
C ALA A 484 30.99 5.59 -3.47
N LEU A 485 30.13 4.85 -2.77
CA LEU A 485 29.94 4.96 -1.33
C LEU A 485 31.24 4.65 -0.57
N TYR A 486 31.97 3.60 -0.97
CA TYR A 486 33.25 3.26 -0.35
C TYR A 486 34.29 4.37 -0.53
N LYS A 487 34.41 4.93 -1.75
CA LYS A 487 35.30 6.09 -2.03
C LYS A 487 34.91 7.32 -1.21
N GLN A 488 33.62 7.68 -1.23
CA GLN A 488 33.11 8.87 -0.53
C GLN A 488 33.31 8.75 0.99
N ALA A 489 33.18 7.54 1.53
CA ALA A 489 33.46 7.27 2.93
C ALA A 489 34.95 7.29 3.29
N GLY A 490 35.86 7.48 2.32
CA GLY A 490 37.31 7.50 2.53
C GLY A 490 37.93 6.10 2.63
N GLY A 491 37.35 5.13 1.93
CA GLY A 491 37.90 3.78 1.80
C GLY A 491 39.16 3.73 0.91
N ASP A 492 39.88 2.60 0.98
CA ASP A 492 41.11 2.39 0.21
C ASP A 492 40.81 2.24 -1.29
N VAL A 493 41.28 3.18 -2.10
CA VAL A 493 41.05 3.22 -3.55
C VAL A 493 41.56 1.95 -4.26
N SER A 494 42.58 1.27 -3.71
CA SER A 494 43.11 0.03 -4.29
C SER A 494 42.11 -1.14 -4.23
N LEU A 495 41.19 -1.12 -3.26
CA LEU A 495 40.20 -2.19 -3.05
C LEU A 495 38.90 -1.97 -3.82
N VAL A 496 38.66 -0.79 -4.38
CA VAL A 496 37.43 -0.43 -5.09
C VAL A 496 37.08 -1.44 -6.19
N ASN A 497 38.05 -1.88 -6.98
CA ASN A 497 37.82 -2.81 -8.10
C ASN A 497 37.43 -4.23 -7.64
N THR A 498 37.60 -4.55 -6.35
CA THR A 498 37.16 -5.82 -5.77
C THR A 498 35.68 -5.83 -5.39
N ILE A 499 35.07 -4.64 -5.30
CA ILE A 499 33.67 -4.46 -4.90
C ILE A 499 32.78 -4.70 -6.13
N ASN A 500 32.01 -5.80 -6.08
CA ASN A 500 31.02 -6.17 -7.08
C ASN A 500 29.78 -6.72 -6.38
N ALA A 501 28.59 -6.29 -6.82
CA ALA A 501 27.33 -6.87 -6.36
C ALA A 501 27.10 -8.25 -7.02
N ASP A 502 26.41 -9.13 -6.31
CA ASP A 502 26.09 -10.47 -6.83
C ASP A 502 24.74 -10.46 -7.58
N PRO A 503 24.72 -10.77 -8.90
CA PRO A 503 23.49 -10.81 -9.68
C PRO A 503 22.49 -11.86 -9.20
N LYS A 504 22.97 -12.91 -8.53
CA LYS A 504 22.12 -13.94 -7.94
C LYS A 504 21.28 -13.37 -6.79
N ILE A 505 21.88 -12.55 -5.94
CA ILE A 505 21.17 -11.92 -4.82
C ILE A 505 20.16 -10.90 -5.34
N VAL A 506 20.53 -10.11 -6.37
CA VAL A 506 19.62 -9.15 -7.00
C VAL A 506 18.40 -9.85 -7.60
N THR A 507 18.60 -10.95 -8.35
CA THR A 507 17.46 -11.67 -8.94
C THR A 507 16.56 -12.32 -7.89
N GLN A 508 17.14 -12.87 -6.81
CA GLN A 508 16.37 -13.44 -5.69
C GLN A 508 15.53 -12.36 -4.98
N MET A 509 16.08 -11.15 -4.79
CA MET A 509 15.33 -10.02 -4.24
C MET A 509 14.20 -9.59 -5.17
N LEU A 510 14.47 -9.39 -6.46
CA LEU A 510 13.45 -9.00 -7.44
C LEU A 510 12.31 -10.03 -7.50
N TYR A 511 12.63 -11.32 -7.59
CA TYR A 511 11.62 -12.38 -7.57
C TYR A 511 10.78 -12.33 -6.29
N GLY A 512 11.43 -12.20 -5.12
CA GLY A 512 10.75 -12.15 -3.83
C GLY A 512 9.82 -10.95 -3.66
N PHE A 513 10.19 -9.79 -4.19
CA PHE A 513 9.45 -8.55 -4.06
C PHE A 513 8.40 -8.32 -5.17
N LEU A 514 8.56 -8.93 -6.35
CA LEU A 514 7.69 -8.67 -7.52
C LEU A 514 6.90 -9.88 -8.01
N VAL A 515 7.25 -11.09 -7.60
CA VAL A 515 6.59 -12.33 -8.06
C VAL A 515 5.98 -13.07 -6.88
N SER A 516 6.81 -13.48 -5.91
CA SER A 516 6.33 -14.28 -4.78
C SER A 516 7.18 -14.08 -3.54
N SER A 517 6.57 -13.47 -2.51
CA SER A 517 7.23 -13.29 -1.22
C SER A 517 7.42 -14.61 -0.47
N ASN A 518 6.55 -15.59 -0.72
CA ASN A 518 6.65 -16.93 -0.14
C ASN A 518 7.61 -17.83 -0.94
N ASN A 519 8.91 -17.56 -0.83
CA ASN A 519 9.96 -18.33 -1.50
C ASN A 519 10.96 -18.95 -0.51
N SER A 520 11.78 -19.89 -1.00
CA SER A 520 12.71 -20.66 -0.17
C SER A 520 13.77 -19.80 0.52
N TRP A 521 14.21 -18.71 -0.12
CA TRP A 521 15.23 -17.79 0.39
C TRP A 521 14.66 -16.83 1.45
N PHE A 522 13.53 -16.17 1.17
CA PHE A 522 12.83 -15.31 2.14
C PHE A 522 12.43 -16.10 3.38
N GLN A 523 11.93 -17.32 3.23
CA GLN A 523 11.66 -18.19 4.38
C GLN A 523 12.93 -18.49 5.21
N ALA A 524 14.10 -18.62 4.58
CA ALA A 524 15.35 -18.91 5.28
C ALA A 524 15.89 -17.72 6.07
N VAL A 525 15.70 -16.49 5.58
CA VAL A 525 16.20 -15.26 6.23
C VAL A 525 15.24 -14.72 7.28
N MET A 526 13.97 -15.09 7.25
CA MET A 526 12.98 -14.60 8.21
C MET A 526 12.90 -15.43 9.50
N ALA A 527 12.34 -14.82 10.53
CA ALA A 527 12.00 -15.51 11.77
C ALA A 527 10.87 -16.55 11.57
N PRO A 528 10.83 -17.64 12.36
CA PRO A 528 9.75 -18.63 12.36
C PRO A 528 8.35 -18.03 12.53
N GLU A 529 8.24 -17.03 13.40
CA GLU A 529 6.97 -16.38 13.77
C GLU A 529 6.37 -15.53 12.63
N LEU A 530 7.21 -15.06 11.71
CA LEU A 530 6.80 -14.19 10.60
C LEU A 530 6.42 -14.97 9.33
N LYS A 531 6.40 -16.31 9.37
CA LYS A 531 6.09 -17.15 8.20
C LYS A 531 4.74 -16.81 7.57
N ASN A 532 3.74 -16.45 8.39
CA ASN A 532 2.37 -16.14 7.94
C ASN A 532 2.28 -14.82 7.15
N ILE A 533 3.31 -13.97 7.23
CA ILE A 533 3.37 -12.69 6.51
C ILE A 533 3.72 -12.93 5.03
N LEU A 534 4.40 -14.03 4.70
CA LEU A 534 4.74 -14.38 3.33
C LEU A 534 3.52 -14.95 2.59
N LYS A 535 3.20 -14.35 1.44
CA LYS A 535 2.11 -14.78 0.56
C LYS A 535 2.68 -15.33 -0.75
N PRO A 536 1.97 -16.23 -1.45
CA PRO A 536 2.36 -16.67 -2.79
C PRO A 536 2.28 -15.55 -3.85
N SER A 537 1.81 -14.35 -3.48
CA SER A 537 1.79 -13.13 -4.27
C SER A 537 2.91 -12.15 -3.87
N PRO A 538 3.13 -11.08 -4.65
CA PRO A 538 3.99 -9.97 -4.25
C PRO A 538 3.48 -9.31 -2.95
N PRO A 539 4.37 -8.70 -2.15
CA PRO A 539 3.98 -7.82 -1.06
C PRO A 539 3.24 -6.57 -1.56
N GLU A 540 2.51 -5.93 -0.65
CA GLU A 540 1.87 -4.64 -0.86
C GLU A 540 2.74 -3.55 -0.20
N TYR A 541 3.01 -2.46 -0.93
CA TYR A 541 3.93 -1.39 -0.51
C TYR A 541 3.22 -0.13 0.00
N TYR A 542 1.91 -0.19 0.19
CA TYR A 542 1.11 0.89 0.75
C TYR A 542 1.42 1.11 2.23
N VAL A 543 1.64 2.36 2.59
CA VAL A 543 1.78 2.79 3.99
C VAL A 543 0.40 3.09 4.53
N GLY A 544 -0.13 2.15 5.31
CA GLY A 544 -1.42 2.28 5.98
C GLY A 544 -1.30 2.78 7.42
N VAL A 545 -2.22 2.30 8.26
CA VAL A 545 -2.24 2.57 9.71
C VAL A 545 -0.96 2.09 10.41
N ALA A 546 -0.39 2.95 11.26
CA ALA A 546 0.87 2.80 12.00
C ALA A 546 1.15 1.42 12.64
N MET A 547 1.54 0.46 11.81
CA MET A 547 1.98 -0.89 12.15
C MET A 547 3.10 -1.28 11.17
N SER A 548 3.96 -2.22 11.57
CA SER A 548 5.05 -2.65 10.71
C SER A 548 4.53 -3.46 9.53
N SER A 549 4.68 -2.93 8.31
CA SER A 549 4.24 -3.61 7.09
C SER A 549 5.15 -4.80 6.72
N THR A 550 4.64 -5.65 5.83
CA THR A 550 5.38 -6.79 5.27
C THR A 550 6.71 -6.35 4.62
N PRO A 551 6.74 -5.34 3.71
CA PRO A 551 7.99 -4.85 3.15
C PRO A 551 9.00 -4.38 4.21
N THR A 552 8.56 -3.65 5.24
CA THR A 552 9.43 -3.17 6.32
C THR A 552 10.15 -4.32 7.03
N ARG A 553 9.41 -5.38 7.38
CA ARG A 553 10.00 -6.58 7.99
C ARG A 553 10.93 -7.30 7.02
N LEU A 554 10.53 -7.50 5.77
CA LEU A 554 11.37 -8.16 4.76
C LEU A 554 12.70 -7.43 4.59
N VAL A 555 12.67 -6.12 4.38
CA VAL A 555 13.88 -5.30 4.21
C VAL A 555 14.72 -5.27 5.48
N GLN A 556 14.13 -5.24 6.68
CA GLN A 556 14.87 -5.35 7.94
C GLN A 556 15.68 -6.66 8.01
N TYR A 557 15.04 -7.81 7.78
CA TYR A 557 15.70 -9.11 7.86
C TYR A 557 16.69 -9.33 6.72
N LEU A 558 16.39 -8.86 5.51
CA LEU A 558 17.30 -8.92 4.38
C LEU A 558 18.53 -8.05 4.62
N LEU A 559 18.38 -6.79 5.03
CA LEU A 559 19.51 -5.92 5.34
C LEU A 559 20.38 -6.54 6.45
N ALA A 560 19.77 -7.15 7.46
CA ALA A 560 20.49 -7.82 8.54
C ALA A 560 21.25 -9.06 8.04
N ASN A 561 20.69 -9.84 7.12
CA ASN A 561 21.38 -10.98 6.51
C ASN A 561 22.53 -10.54 5.59
N LEU A 562 22.30 -9.48 4.81
CA LEU A 562 23.25 -8.98 3.82
C LEU A 562 24.44 -8.26 4.45
N THR A 563 24.24 -7.55 5.57
CA THR A 563 25.30 -6.78 6.26
C THR A 563 25.79 -7.41 7.56
N GLY A 564 24.99 -8.26 8.21
CA GLY A 564 25.30 -8.87 9.50
C GLY A 564 26.17 -10.12 9.43
N ALA A 565 26.36 -10.76 10.58
CA ALA A 565 27.13 -12.00 10.73
C ALA A 565 26.30 -13.08 11.45
N ALA A 566 26.37 -14.32 10.96
CA ALA A 566 25.82 -15.47 11.66
C ALA A 566 26.63 -15.75 12.93
N THR A 567 25.96 -16.05 14.03
CA THR A 567 26.56 -16.36 15.33
C THR A 567 26.16 -17.75 15.79
N ASN A 568 27.03 -18.39 16.60
CA ASN A 568 26.80 -19.71 17.18
C ASN A 568 25.96 -19.66 18.47
N LEU A 569 25.06 -18.68 18.57
CA LEU A 569 24.19 -18.51 19.74
C LEU A 569 22.99 -19.45 19.64
N THR A 570 22.53 -19.96 20.78
CA THR A 570 21.23 -20.66 20.85
C THR A 570 20.06 -19.68 20.75
N GLN A 571 18.85 -20.17 20.52
CA GLN A 571 17.65 -19.33 20.46
C GLN A 571 17.47 -18.47 21.73
N SER A 572 17.67 -19.07 22.92
CA SER A 572 17.54 -18.35 24.19
C SER A 572 18.61 -17.27 24.35
N GLN A 573 19.85 -17.55 23.92
CA GLN A 573 20.95 -16.59 23.92
C GLN A 573 20.71 -15.45 22.92
N CYS A 574 20.19 -15.74 21.73
CA CYS A 574 19.82 -14.73 20.74
C CYS A 574 18.72 -13.79 21.27
N GLN A 575 17.81 -14.32 22.10
CA GLN A 575 16.76 -13.56 22.79
C GLN A 575 17.25 -12.87 24.07
N LYS A 576 18.45 -13.14 24.59
CA LYS A 576 19.03 -12.46 25.76
C LYS A 576 20.56 -12.36 25.62
N PRO A 577 21.07 -11.64 24.61
CA PRO A 577 22.49 -11.58 24.34
C PRO A 577 23.25 -10.76 25.40
N ASP A 578 22.59 -9.86 26.12
CA ASP A 578 23.23 -9.07 27.20
C ASP A 578 23.70 -9.90 28.40
N GLU A 579 23.25 -11.16 28.52
CA GLU A 579 23.75 -12.10 29.54
C GLU A 579 25.14 -12.66 29.17
N LEU A 580 25.63 -12.40 27.94
CA LEU A 580 26.90 -12.88 27.43
C LEU A 580 27.96 -11.77 27.44
N PRO A 581 29.22 -12.09 27.80
CA PRO A 581 30.26 -11.08 28.03
C PRO A 581 30.71 -10.32 26.78
N ASN A 582 30.43 -10.83 25.58
CA ASN A 582 30.91 -10.26 24.30
C ASN A 582 29.78 -9.75 23.40
N GLU A 583 28.54 -9.81 23.85
CA GLU A 583 27.38 -9.42 23.06
C GLU A 583 26.64 -8.27 23.75
N SER A 584 26.18 -7.29 22.97
CA SER A 584 25.49 -6.11 23.48
C SER A 584 24.32 -5.74 22.57
N ARG A 585 23.12 -5.65 23.15
CA ARG A 585 21.92 -5.14 22.46
C ARG A 585 21.97 -3.66 22.15
N GLN A 586 22.82 -2.92 22.86
CA GLN A 586 22.95 -1.48 22.65
C GLN A 586 23.63 -1.19 21.31
N MET A 587 24.60 -2.04 20.93
CA MET A 587 25.36 -1.90 19.68
C MET A 587 24.73 -2.67 18.51
N TYR A 588 24.21 -3.88 18.76
CA TYR A 588 23.71 -4.76 17.71
C TYR A 588 22.27 -5.22 17.98
N SER A 589 21.58 -5.54 16.88
CA SER A 589 20.36 -6.34 16.86
C SER A 589 20.71 -7.82 16.66
N TYR A 590 19.91 -8.70 17.28
CA TYR A 590 20.04 -10.15 17.19
C TYR A 590 18.73 -10.72 16.70
N LEU A 591 18.76 -11.34 15.52
CA LEU A 591 17.59 -11.88 14.85
C LEU A 591 17.71 -13.40 14.75
N TRP A 592 16.75 -14.12 15.31
CA TRP A 592 16.66 -15.58 15.15
C TRP A 592 15.98 -15.91 13.83
N VAL A 593 16.70 -16.56 12.91
CA VAL A 593 16.24 -16.85 11.55
C VAL A 593 16.12 -18.35 11.31
N GLN A 594 15.21 -18.75 10.41
CA GLN A 594 14.91 -20.18 10.19
C GLN A 594 16.07 -20.95 9.53
N GLY A 595 16.84 -20.30 8.66
CA GLY A 595 17.88 -20.93 7.86
C GLY A 595 17.36 -21.78 6.70
N ILE A 596 18.32 -22.33 5.94
CA ILE A 596 18.06 -23.15 4.75
C ILE A 596 17.63 -24.56 5.19
N VAL A 597 16.85 -25.25 4.37
CA VAL A 597 16.53 -26.67 4.56
C VAL A 597 17.74 -27.51 4.09
N PRO A 598 18.38 -28.30 4.96
CA PRO A 598 19.48 -29.19 4.55
C PRO A 598 18.99 -30.25 3.55
N PRO A 599 19.83 -30.71 2.60
CA PRO A 599 19.42 -31.56 1.48
C PRO A 599 18.86 -32.96 1.82
N ASN A 600 18.69 -33.31 3.10
CA ASN A 600 18.09 -34.57 3.57
C ASN A 600 17.24 -34.41 4.84
N SER A 601 16.85 -33.18 5.20
CA SER A 601 16.06 -32.89 6.40
C SER A 601 14.79 -32.15 6.02
N THR A 602 13.73 -32.32 6.81
CA THR A 602 12.53 -31.48 6.74
C THR A 602 12.57 -30.31 7.72
N GLN A 603 13.54 -30.31 8.64
CA GLN A 603 13.77 -29.25 9.62
C GLN A 603 14.82 -28.28 9.10
N ARG A 604 14.54 -26.97 9.23
CA ARG A 604 15.46 -25.89 8.88
C ARG A 604 16.46 -25.66 10.00
N ASP A 605 17.71 -25.42 9.64
CA ASP A 605 18.78 -25.15 10.60
C ASP A 605 18.73 -23.67 11.01
N SER A 606 18.02 -23.39 12.10
CA SER A 606 17.87 -22.03 12.62
C SER A 606 19.13 -21.54 13.32
N PHE A 607 19.47 -20.26 13.10
CA PHE A 607 20.64 -19.62 13.70
C PHE A 607 20.36 -18.16 14.04
N CYS A 608 21.28 -17.54 14.79
CA CYS A 608 21.17 -16.14 15.18
C CYS A 608 22.01 -15.26 14.25
N VAL A 609 21.44 -14.15 13.78
CA VAL A 609 22.13 -13.13 12.98
C VAL A 609 22.37 -11.91 13.85
N ARG A 610 23.62 -11.49 13.97
CA ARG A 610 24.03 -10.25 14.62
C ARG A 610 24.25 -9.18 13.56
N ALA A 611 23.48 -8.09 13.63
CA ALA A 611 23.53 -7.00 12.66
C ALA A 611 23.30 -5.63 13.32
N SER A 612 23.79 -4.57 12.69
CA SER A 612 23.61 -3.16 13.10
C SER A 612 22.37 -2.53 12.45
N VAL A 613 21.30 -3.31 12.28
CA VAL A 613 20.05 -2.91 11.63
C VAL A 613 18.96 -2.64 12.65
N ARG A 614 18.26 -1.52 12.52
CA ARG A 614 17.20 -1.10 13.44
C ARG A 614 16.02 -0.49 12.69
N LEU A 615 14.94 -0.28 13.43
CA LEU A 615 13.74 0.39 12.97
C LEU A 615 13.60 1.72 13.69
N THR A 616 13.16 2.75 12.98
CA THR A 616 12.72 4.02 13.58
C THR A 616 11.29 4.29 13.14
N LYS A 617 10.50 4.92 14.00
CA LYS A 617 9.08 5.19 13.69
C LYS A 617 9.00 6.12 12.47
N ALA A 618 8.17 5.78 11.50
CA ALA A 618 7.86 6.60 10.33
C ALA A 618 6.42 7.09 10.43
N VAL A 619 6.18 8.00 11.38
CA VAL A 619 4.90 8.70 11.56
C VAL A 619 5.19 10.18 11.59
N SER A 620 4.40 10.97 10.87
CA SER A 620 4.66 12.39 10.68
C SER A 620 4.75 13.12 12.03
N PRO A 621 5.74 14.03 12.21
CA PRO A 621 5.86 14.85 13.41
C PRO A 621 4.60 15.66 13.75
N ALA A 622 3.75 15.99 12.76
CA ALA A 622 2.48 16.68 12.96
C ALA A 622 1.60 16.00 14.03
N PHE A 623 1.58 14.67 14.06
CA PHE A 623 0.76 13.91 15.01
C PHE A 623 1.40 13.77 16.39
N GLU A 624 2.72 13.91 16.51
CA GLU A 624 3.39 13.99 17.82
C GLU A 624 3.22 15.37 18.45
N LEU A 625 3.25 16.43 17.64
CA LEU A 625 3.08 17.82 18.07
C LEU A 625 1.61 18.20 18.32
N GLY A 626 0.65 17.41 17.83
CA GLY A 626 -0.78 17.76 17.85
C GLY A 626 -1.17 18.82 16.82
N GLU A 627 -0.31 19.08 15.83
CA GLU A 627 -0.49 20.07 14.77
C GLU A 627 -1.17 19.45 13.54
N TYR A 628 -2.41 19.01 13.69
CA TYR A 628 -3.14 18.28 12.63
C TYR A 628 -3.42 19.08 11.35
N ALA A 629 -3.19 20.40 11.36
CA ALA A 629 -3.32 21.31 10.22
C ALA A 629 -1.96 21.86 9.73
N SER A 630 -0.86 21.18 10.07
CA SER A 630 0.49 21.60 9.68
C SER A 630 0.65 21.70 8.17
N LYS A 631 1.44 22.70 7.72
CA LYS A 631 1.90 22.83 6.34
C LYS A 631 3.31 22.28 6.14
N ASP A 632 4.07 22.14 7.22
CA ASP A 632 5.47 21.73 7.19
C ASP A 632 5.66 20.22 7.26
N TYR A 633 4.74 19.57 7.99
CA TYR A 633 4.72 18.13 8.19
C TYR A 633 3.47 17.51 7.56
N SER A 634 3.64 16.30 7.02
CA SER A 634 2.55 15.52 6.43
C SER A 634 1.41 15.28 7.44
N THR A 635 0.16 15.41 6.99
CA THR A 635 -1.02 15.23 7.84
C THR A 635 -1.94 14.13 7.31
N TRP A 636 -1.41 13.19 6.53
CA TRP A 636 -2.22 12.14 5.93
C TRP A 636 -2.78 11.19 7.00
N THR A 637 -4.09 10.98 6.95
CA THR A 637 -4.81 10.00 7.76
C THR A 637 -5.66 9.11 6.88
N GLU A 638 -5.87 7.88 7.32
CA GLU A 638 -6.74 6.90 6.69
C GLU A 638 -8.05 6.80 7.49
N SER A 639 -9.19 6.87 6.80
CA SER A 639 -10.48 6.65 7.45
C SER A 639 -10.54 5.24 8.00
N ARG A 640 -11.17 5.02 9.15
CA ARG A 640 -11.54 3.66 9.56
C ARG A 640 -12.82 3.21 8.85
N TRP A 641 -12.95 1.91 8.67
CA TRP A 641 -14.15 1.24 8.14
C TRP A 641 -14.41 -0.06 8.93
N LYS A 642 -15.64 -0.57 8.87
CA LYS A 642 -16.04 -1.83 9.56
C LYS A 642 -16.18 -3.01 8.61
N VAL A 643 -16.87 -2.81 7.48
CA VAL A 643 -17.19 -3.88 6.53
C VAL A 643 -16.95 -3.37 5.13
N ILE A 644 -16.10 -4.09 4.39
CA ILE A 644 -15.93 -3.92 2.95
C ILE A 644 -16.33 -5.22 2.29
N LYS A 645 -17.35 -5.16 1.42
CA LYS A 645 -17.80 -6.32 0.64
C LYS A 645 -18.58 -5.89 -0.59
N ALA A 646 -18.66 -6.77 -1.57
CA ALA A 646 -19.46 -6.58 -2.76
C ALA A 646 -20.35 -7.81 -3.00
N ARG A 647 -21.57 -7.59 -3.49
CA ARG A 647 -22.49 -8.67 -3.85
C ARG A 647 -23.38 -8.29 -5.00
N ILE A 648 -23.85 -9.29 -5.73
CA ILE A 648 -24.79 -9.14 -6.85
C ILE A 648 -26.05 -9.96 -6.59
N PHE A 649 -27.18 -9.47 -7.10
CA PHE A 649 -28.49 -10.09 -6.92
C PHE A 649 -29.51 -9.54 -7.93
N LEU A 650 -30.65 -10.21 -8.03
CA LEU A 650 -31.77 -9.74 -8.85
C LEU A 650 -32.69 -8.81 -8.07
N VAL A 651 -33.10 -7.70 -8.69
CA VAL A 651 -34.07 -6.75 -8.14
C VAL A 651 -35.43 -6.88 -8.83
N ALA A 652 -36.48 -6.80 -8.02
CA ALA A 652 -37.86 -6.74 -8.49
C ALA A 652 -38.23 -5.32 -8.94
N SER A 653 -39.34 -5.19 -9.67
CA SER A 653 -39.89 -3.88 -9.98
C SER A 653 -40.49 -3.24 -8.72
N ARG A 654 -40.38 -1.92 -8.62
CA ARG A 654 -41.01 -1.16 -7.53
C ARG A 654 -42.52 -1.37 -7.49
N ASP A 655 -43.15 -1.57 -8.65
CA ASP A 655 -44.57 -1.87 -8.74
C ASP A 655 -44.91 -3.23 -8.10
N LEU A 656 -44.07 -4.25 -8.29
CA LEU A 656 -44.26 -5.57 -7.67
C LEU A 656 -44.06 -5.52 -6.15
N GLU A 657 -43.08 -4.76 -5.68
CA GLU A 657 -42.84 -4.54 -4.24
C GLU A 657 -44.05 -3.84 -3.59
N MET A 658 -44.54 -2.77 -4.21
CA MET A 658 -45.71 -2.03 -3.73
C MET A 658 -47.00 -2.87 -3.77
N LEU A 659 -47.18 -3.68 -4.82
CA LEU A 659 -48.30 -4.64 -4.91
C LEU A 659 -48.22 -5.67 -3.78
N THR A 660 -47.04 -6.23 -3.52
CA THR A 660 -46.82 -7.22 -2.46
C THR A 660 -47.13 -6.62 -1.08
N LEU A 661 -46.67 -5.40 -0.81
CA LEU A 661 -47.00 -4.68 0.41
C LEU A 661 -48.52 -4.44 0.52
N GLY A 662 -49.17 -3.99 -0.56
CA GLY A 662 -50.61 -3.76 -0.60
C GLY A 662 -51.43 -5.01 -0.32
N VAL A 663 -51.07 -6.15 -0.93
CA VAL A 663 -51.69 -7.45 -0.67
C VAL A 663 -51.49 -7.88 0.78
N GLY A 664 -50.28 -7.71 1.33
CA GLY A 664 -49.99 -8.02 2.73
C GLY A 664 -50.87 -7.23 3.71
N VAL A 665 -51.02 -5.92 3.48
CA VAL A 665 -51.90 -5.05 4.28
C VAL A 665 -53.37 -5.45 4.13
N ALA A 666 -53.84 -5.76 2.92
CA ALA A 666 -55.22 -6.18 2.68
C ALA A 666 -55.55 -7.51 3.38
N VAL A 667 -54.65 -8.49 3.29
CA VAL A 667 -54.79 -9.79 3.98
C VAL A 667 -54.80 -9.59 5.50
N LEU A 668 -53.93 -8.73 6.03
CA LEU A 668 -53.91 -8.40 7.46
C LEU A 668 -55.24 -7.84 7.94
N PHE A 669 -55.77 -6.80 7.29
CA PHE A 669 -57.06 -6.22 7.69
C PHE A 669 -58.23 -7.19 7.53
N THR A 670 -58.24 -7.97 6.45
CA THR A 670 -59.29 -8.97 6.22
C THR A 670 -59.24 -10.06 7.30
N SER A 671 -58.05 -10.56 7.64
CA SER A 671 -57.89 -11.57 8.69
C SER A 671 -58.28 -11.05 10.08
N LEU A 672 -57.93 -9.80 10.41
CA LEU A 672 -58.35 -9.16 11.66
C LEU A 672 -59.87 -9.00 11.73
N LEU A 673 -60.51 -8.53 10.66
CA LEU A 673 -61.97 -8.39 10.60
C LEU A 673 -62.67 -9.74 10.73
N VAL A 674 -62.24 -10.75 9.94
CA VAL A 674 -62.83 -12.09 9.99
C VAL A 674 -62.64 -12.71 11.38
N THR A 675 -61.45 -12.59 11.97
CA THR A 675 -61.17 -13.09 13.32
C THR A 675 -62.03 -12.37 14.37
N TYR A 676 -62.19 -11.05 14.25
CA TYR A 676 -63.06 -10.27 15.13
C TYR A 676 -64.53 -10.71 15.03
N PHE A 677 -65.05 -10.90 13.81
CA PHE A 677 -66.42 -11.37 13.63
C PHE A 677 -66.63 -12.82 14.10
N ILE A 678 -65.67 -13.72 13.84
CA ILE A 678 -65.73 -15.10 14.33
C ILE A 678 -65.67 -15.12 15.86
N SER A 679 -64.80 -14.31 16.48
CA SER A 679 -64.68 -14.23 17.93
C SER A 679 -65.94 -13.64 18.58
N THR A 680 -66.48 -12.54 18.04
CA THR A 680 -67.70 -11.91 18.56
C THR A 680 -68.96 -12.76 18.35
N LYS A 681 -68.95 -13.69 17.39
CA LYS A 681 -70.05 -14.62 17.12
C LYS A 681 -69.74 -16.07 17.51
N ALA A 682 -68.68 -16.29 18.30
CA ALA A 682 -68.22 -17.63 18.64
C ALA A 682 -69.31 -18.48 19.32
N ASP A 683 -70.09 -17.88 20.23
CA ASP A 683 -71.17 -18.58 20.95
C ASP A 683 -72.30 -19.07 20.02
N VAL A 684 -72.51 -18.40 18.88
CA VAL A 684 -73.50 -18.77 17.87
C VAL A 684 -72.92 -19.75 16.85
N LEU A 685 -71.68 -19.52 16.43
CA LEU A 685 -70.99 -20.32 15.42
C LEU A 685 -70.56 -21.70 15.94
N PHE A 686 -70.31 -21.81 17.25
CA PHE A 686 -69.81 -23.04 17.88
C PHE A 686 -70.77 -23.60 18.95
N SER A 687 -72.07 -23.27 18.91
CA SER A 687 -73.05 -23.85 19.83
C SER A 687 -73.18 -25.36 19.59
N SER A 688 -72.97 -26.18 20.63
CA SER A 688 -73.26 -27.61 20.55
C SER A 688 -74.77 -27.83 20.48
N THR A 689 -75.25 -28.49 19.42
CA THR A 689 -76.58 -29.08 19.42
C THR A 689 -76.69 -30.04 20.60
N ARG A 690 -77.37 -29.62 21.68
CA ARG A 690 -77.74 -30.52 22.78
C ARG A 690 -78.57 -31.66 22.19
N GLU A 691 -78.09 -32.90 22.34
CA GLU A 691 -78.94 -34.08 22.20
C GLU A 691 -80.17 -33.93 23.13
N PRO A 692 -81.39 -34.30 22.69
CA PRO A 692 -82.54 -34.26 23.55
C PRO A 692 -82.40 -35.32 24.64
N ALA A 693 -82.37 -34.88 25.90
CA ALA A 693 -82.43 -35.76 27.05
C ALA A 693 -83.69 -36.64 26.96
N SER A 694 -83.48 -37.97 26.88
CA SER A 694 -84.52 -38.97 27.03
C SER A 694 -85.26 -38.77 28.37
N ALA A 695 -86.59 -38.71 28.28
CA ALA A 695 -87.49 -38.62 29.43
C ALA A 695 -87.35 -39.83 30.37
N ALA A 696 -87.66 -39.56 31.64
CA ALA A 696 -87.66 -40.50 32.76
C ALA A 696 -88.52 -41.77 32.54
N TYR A 697 -88.06 -42.87 33.12
CA TYR A 697 -88.85 -43.73 34.01
C TYR A 697 -87.98 -44.16 35.19
#